data_AF-A0A6P4BQK8-F1
#
_entry.id   AF-A0A6P4BQK8-F1
#
_cell.length_a   1.000
_cell.length_b   1.000
_cell.length_c   1.000
_cell.angle_alpha   90.00
_cell.angle_beta   90.00
_cell.angle_gamma   90.00
#
_symmetry.space_group_name_H-M   'P 1'
#
loop_
_entity.id
_entity.type
_entity.pdbx_description
1 polymer ?
#
loop_
_entity_poly.entity_id
_entity_poly.type
_entity_poly.pdbx_seq_one_letter_code
_entity_poly.pdbx_strand_id
1 'polypeptide(L)'
;MRGPLGAVIGRYPSSDGVTQTGAIISHNRKCRDITVLVIFIAFWIAMIVNSSFGFNQGNPLRLTYGVDYKGNVCGDKHSDPNLSKLEVRYWQNPNQVYQSGLKDSQFKLVDARTICLSECPIPSDDSLNWLCDYPDGDIRLSMKDWINRNYDYFEFLTPEMRNSSLQLQGPCYPVIFPSVNVYWSCQFIARPSNTSLKHWQQMGGVSINENIVIDKSIHKSINSRSAVLKRYMADMGKAWPVLIVCGGILPLFLSVIWLMLIRHFVAAMPWITVVLFNVLIISVTMFYYLKAGWIGNDAISPIIGEHDAYTNVFGRELTHLRAIAILMTFIMAVAILTSIAIVRRILMATSVLKVAAKVIGEVQALIIFPIVPYAILAVFYMFWISAALHLFSSGQIVQNNCNANCCTYDLVAKRVNCDRCCGYSIHYTPHIGVAILFHLFGCYWVTQFFTACSSTVIAGSIASYYWARGETSQEIPFLTVFSSMKRLMRYSLGSVALGSLIVSFVESIRFLLESIRRKIKVSDHWPDNWIGKAAYQSSRCFLRCIEWTIKSVNRNAYIMIAITGKSFFSASSIATELIMNNILKIGRLNVIGDVILFLGKLCVSLASALFAFLMLDTHKYSSAHNKISSPLLPVVVCWALGYIVATLFFAVVEMSIETIVLSFCQDSEEHQGLAQYAPPLLIETLGDHNEVQRLTQGPQ
;
A
#
# COMPACT_ATOMS: atom_id res chain seq x y z
N MET A 1 11.86 -31.39 36.44
CA MET A 1 11.67 -32.75 35.88
C MET A 1 10.80 -32.66 34.64
N ARG A 2 11.39 -32.57 33.45
CA ARG A 2 10.67 -32.75 32.18
C ARG A 2 11.50 -33.75 31.38
N GLY A 3 10.88 -34.86 30.99
CA GLY A 3 11.51 -35.87 30.13
C GLY A 3 11.86 -35.30 28.76
N PRO A 4 12.66 -36.04 27.96
CA PRO A 4 13.09 -35.59 26.64
C PRO A 4 11.87 -35.17 25.81
N LEU A 5 11.95 -33.98 25.22
CA LEU A 5 10.95 -33.45 24.31
C LEU A 5 10.86 -34.42 23.12
N GLY A 6 9.82 -35.25 23.10
CA GLY A 6 9.68 -36.39 22.18
C GLY A 6 10.11 -36.14 20.74
N ALA A 7 11.10 -36.96 20.34
CA ALA A 7 11.54 -37.40 19.01
C ALA A 7 11.71 -36.34 17.91
N VAL A 8 12.88 -35.69 17.90
CA VAL A 8 13.61 -35.39 16.67
C VAL A 8 14.76 -36.40 16.58
N ILE A 9 14.47 -37.65 16.22
CA ILE A 9 15.49 -38.70 16.16
C ILE A 9 15.96 -38.84 14.70
N GLY A 10 17.19 -38.38 14.46
CA GLY A 10 17.98 -38.76 13.29
C GLY A 10 18.28 -40.27 13.30
N ARG A 11 18.66 -40.81 12.13
CA ARG A 11 18.90 -42.25 11.86
C ARG A 11 19.37 -43.06 13.09
N TYR A 12 18.58 -44.05 13.49
CA TYR A 12 19.13 -45.26 14.12
C TYR A 12 19.43 -46.27 13.00
N PRO A 13 20.59 -46.95 13.01
CA PRO A 13 20.73 -48.18 12.24
C PRO A 13 19.75 -49.20 12.82
N SER A 14 18.79 -49.64 12.01
CA SER A 14 18.03 -50.86 12.30
C SER A 14 18.99 -52.04 12.26
N SER A 15 18.83 -53.00 13.18
CA SER A 15 19.61 -54.25 13.23
C SER A 15 19.52 -55.09 11.95
N ASP A 16 18.64 -54.72 11.02
CA ASP A 16 18.25 -55.56 9.88
C ASP A 16 18.82 -55.08 8.53
N GLY A 17 19.80 -54.16 8.52
CA GLY A 17 20.58 -53.83 7.30
C GLY A 17 19.79 -53.14 6.17
N VAL A 18 18.51 -52.82 6.36
CA VAL A 18 17.69 -52.07 5.40
C VAL A 18 17.60 -50.61 5.83
N THR A 19 18.31 -49.74 5.13
CA THR A 19 18.21 -48.28 5.26
C THR A 19 16.86 -47.80 4.71
N GLN A 20 15.85 -47.65 5.59
CA GLN A 20 14.63 -46.93 5.23
C GLN A 20 14.90 -45.42 5.11
N THR A 21 14.67 -44.88 3.91
CA THR A 21 14.64 -43.45 3.59
C THR A 21 13.39 -42.78 4.17
N GLY A 22 13.34 -42.65 5.50
CA GLY A 22 12.28 -41.94 6.23
C GLY A 22 12.63 -40.48 6.49
N ALA A 23 11.66 -39.57 6.30
CA ALA A 23 11.82 -38.15 6.63
C ALA A 23 12.10 -37.96 8.14
N ILE A 24 13.23 -37.35 8.47
CA ILE A 24 13.82 -37.20 9.82
C ILE A 24 12.92 -36.44 10.80
N ILE A 25 11.94 -35.69 10.29
CA ILE A 25 10.91 -35.03 11.08
C ILE A 25 9.58 -35.77 10.91
N SER A 26 9.53 -37.04 11.27
CA SER A 26 8.27 -37.76 11.40
C SER A 26 8.39 -38.83 12.46
N HIS A 27 7.60 -38.71 13.53
CA HIS A 27 6.70 -39.73 14.06
C HIS A 27 5.79 -39.03 15.11
N ASN A 28 4.46 -39.19 15.00
CA ASN A 28 3.40 -38.66 15.90
C ASN A 28 2.96 -37.18 15.83
N ARG A 29 2.86 -36.56 14.63
CA ARG A 29 2.19 -35.24 14.48
C ARG A 29 0.66 -35.36 14.41
N LYS A 30 -0.05 -34.42 15.04
CA LYS A 30 -1.52 -34.28 15.01
C LYS A 30 -1.91 -32.89 14.50
N CYS A 31 -3.08 -32.75 13.88
CA CYS A 31 -3.61 -31.44 13.48
C CYS A 31 -3.78 -30.53 14.71
N ARG A 32 -3.29 -29.29 14.64
CA ARG A 32 -3.31 -28.33 15.74
C ARG A 32 -4.21 -27.13 15.43
N ASP A 33 -4.87 -26.63 16.48
CA ASP A 33 -5.70 -25.41 16.47
C ASP A 33 -6.80 -25.42 15.37
N ILE A 34 -7.47 -26.56 15.18
CA ILE A 34 -8.50 -26.79 14.14
C ILE A 34 -9.65 -25.78 14.24
N THR A 35 -10.09 -25.42 15.45
CA THR A 35 -11.15 -24.41 15.65
C THR A 35 -10.79 -23.07 15.01
N VAL A 36 -9.54 -22.64 15.13
CA VAL A 36 -9.07 -21.38 14.53
C VAL A 36 -9.02 -21.50 13.01
N LEU A 37 -8.64 -22.67 12.49
CA LEU A 37 -8.69 -22.93 11.05
C LEU A 37 -10.14 -22.81 10.51
N VAL A 38 -11.12 -23.34 11.22
CA VAL A 38 -12.55 -23.20 10.83
C VAL A 38 -12.98 -21.74 10.85
N ILE A 39 -12.58 -20.96 11.87
CA ILE A 39 -12.85 -19.51 11.94
C ILE A 39 -12.21 -18.77 10.76
N PHE A 40 -10.98 -19.12 10.40
CA PHE A 40 -10.29 -18.52 9.27
C PHE A 40 -11.00 -18.83 7.94
N ILE A 41 -11.45 -20.07 7.75
CA ILE A 41 -12.24 -20.43 6.55
C ILE A 41 -13.57 -19.67 6.51
N ALA A 42 -14.28 -19.57 7.63
CA ALA A 42 -15.51 -18.78 7.73
C ALA A 42 -15.25 -17.29 7.41
N PHE A 43 -14.12 -16.75 7.86
CA PHE A 43 -13.68 -15.40 7.54
C PHE A 43 -13.45 -15.19 6.03
N TRP A 44 -12.84 -16.16 5.35
CA TRP A 44 -12.69 -16.12 3.88
C TRP A 44 -14.03 -16.13 3.15
N ILE A 45 -14.99 -16.95 3.60
CA ILE A 45 -16.34 -16.97 3.02
C ILE A 45 -17.01 -15.60 3.20
N ALA A 46 -16.91 -15.00 4.38
CA ALA A 46 -17.44 -13.67 4.65
C ALA A 46 -16.77 -12.59 3.77
N MET A 47 -15.47 -12.69 3.51
CA MET A 47 -14.76 -11.79 2.59
C MET A 47 -15.26 -11.89 1.14
N ILE A 48 -15.59 -13.10 0.68
CA ILE A 48 -16.16 -13.32 -0.66
C ILE A 48 -17.56 -12.70 -0.75
N VAL A 49 -18.41 -12.90 0.27
CA VAL A 49 -19.74 -12.29 0.35
C VAL A 49 -19.65 -10.75 0.34
N ASN A 50 -18.73 -10.20 1.14
CA ASN A 50 -18.49 -8.75 1.19
C ASN A 50 -18.01 -8.18 -0.16
N SER A 51 -17.13 -8.92 -0.84
CA SER A 51 -16.65 -8.54 -2.17
C SER A 51 -17.78 -8.59 -3.22
N SER A 52 -18.64 -9.61 -3.17
CA SER A 52 -19.81 -9.71 -4.04
C SER A 52 -20.79 -8.55 -3.85
N PHE A 53 -21.05 -8.14 -2.60
CA PHE A 53 -21.82 -6.93 -2.31
C PHE A 53 -21.19 -5.69 -2.98
N GLY A 54 -19.87 -5.54 -2.86
CA GLY A 54 -19.12 -4.47 -3.52
C GLY A 54 -19.33 -4.48 -5.03
N PHE A 55 -19.11 -5.61 -5.71
CA PHE A 55 -19.27 -5.74 -7.17
C PHE A 55 -20.69 -5.46 -7.66
N ASN A 56 -21.71 -5.78 -6.88
CA ASN A 56 -23.11 -5.58 -7.26
C ASN A 56 -23.58 -4.12 -7.10
N GLN A 57 -23.07 -3.40 -6.09
CA GLN A 57 -23.54 -2.04 -5.75
C GLN A 57 -22.56 -0.93 -6.17
N GLY A 58 -21.30 -1.28 -6.38
CA GLY A 58 -20.21 -0.36 -6.66
C GLY A 58 -20.14 0.07 -8.12
N ASN A 59 -19.86 1.35 -8.34
CA ASN A 59 -19.44 1.88 -9.63
C ASN A 59 -18.10 2.61 -9.48
N PRO A 60 -16.95 1.98 -9.83
CA PRO A 60 -15.62 2.56 -9.64
C PRO A 60 -15.43 3.95 -10.25
N LEU A 61 -16.20 4.32 -11.28
CA LEU A 61 -16.17 5.64 -11.91
C LEU A 61 -16.49 6.76 -10.91
N ARG A 62 -17.29 6.49 -9.86
CA ARG A 62 -17.62 7.45 -8.79
C ARG A 62 -16.41 7.94 -7.99
N LEU A 63 -15.31 7.17 -7.99
CA LEU A 63 -14.09 7.52 -7.27
C LEU A 63 -13.34 8.65 -7.98
N THR A 64 -13.34 8.66 -9.31
CA THR A 64 -12.56 9.61 -10.12
C THR A 64 -13.43 10.68 -10.77
N TYR A 65 -14.59 10.32 -11.30
CA TYR A 65 -15.46 11.21 -12.07
C TYR A 65 -16.45 11.99 -11.19
N GLY A 66 -16.96 13.08 -11.76
CA GLY A 66 -17.98 13.93 -11.15
C GLY A 66 -19.39 13.40 -11.36
N VAL A 67 -20.36 14.08 -10.73
CA VAL A 67 -21.79 13.86 -10.95
C VAL A 67 -22.39 15.08 -11.67
N ASP A 68 -23.41 14.86 -12.49
CA ASP A 68 -24.19 15.91 -13.14
C ASP A 68 -25.45 16.31 -12.35
N TYR A 69 -26.21 17.25 -12.90
CA TYR A 69 -27.46 17.78 -12.36
C TYR A 69 -28.63 16.79 -12.34
N LYS A 70 -28.48 15.60 -12.95
CA LYS A 70 -29.45 14.49 -12.87
C LYS A 70 -29.02 13.43 -11.86
N GLY A 71 -27.86 13.59 -11.22
CA GLY A 71 -27.29 12.59 -10.30
C GLY A 71 -26.60 11.44 -11.02
N ASN A 72 -26.34 11.55 -12.33
CA ASN A 72 -25.58 10.57 -13.08
C ASN A 72 -24.08 10.82 -12.92
N VAL A 73 -23.29 9.75 -12.99
CA VAL A 73 -21.82 9.83 -12.94
C VAL A 73 -21.31 10.07 -14.35
N CYS A 74 -20.48 11.09 -14.55
CA CYS A 74 -19.84 11.34 -15.85
C CYS A 74 -19.08 10.10 -16.31
N GLY A 75 -19.09 9.78 -17.61
CA GLY A 75 -18.45 8.57 -18.15
C GLY A 75 -19.21 7.26 -17.96
N ASP A 76 -20.32 7.24 -17.20
CA ASP A 76 -21.11 6.02 -17.02
C ASP A 76 -21.92 5.70 -18.29
N LYS A 77 -21.82 4.46 -18.77
CA LYS A 77 -22.57 3.99 -19.94
C LYS A 77 -23.98 3.51 -19.60
N HIS A 78 -24.25 3.21 -18.33
CA HIS A 78 -25.54 2.71 -17.85
C HIS A 78 -26.43 3.84 -17.31
N SER A 79 -25.95 5.09 -17.33
CA SER A 79 -26.76 6.25 -16.96
C SER A 79 -27.78 6.59 -18.05
N ASP A 80 -28.80 7.37 -17.67
CA ASP A 80 -29.78 7.94 -18.59
C ASP A 80 -29.71 9.49 -18.52
N PRO A 81 -29.19 10.18 -19.56
CA PRO A 81 -28.70 9.65 -20.84
C PRO A 81 -27.36 8.91 -20.71
N ASN A 82 -26.96 8.17 -21.75
CA ASN A 82 -25.66 7.47 -21.80
C ASN A 82 -24.50 8.49 -21.85
N LEU A 83 -23.64 8.48 -20.83
CA LEU A 83 -22.53 9.43 -20.66
C LEU A 83 -21.16 8.86 -21.02
N SER A 84 -21.07 7.74 -21.74
CA SER A 84 -19.79 7.03 -21.97
C SER A 84 -18.70 7.84 -22.70
N LYS A 85 -19.05 8.97 -23.33
CA LYS A 85 -18.11 9.88 -24.01
C LYS A 85 -17.96 11.24 -23.31
N LEU A 86 -18.65 11.40 -22.18
CA LEU A 86 -18.79 12.67 -21.47
C LEU A 86 -18.23 12.49 -20.06
N GLU A 87 -16.90 12.52 -19.97
CA GLU A 87 -16.17 12.18 -18.75
C GLU A 87 -15.88 13.42 -17.88
N VAL A 88 -15.99 14.62 -18.45
CA VAL A 88 -15.57 15.87 -17.81
C VAL A 88 -16.76 16.61 -17.22
N ARG A 89 -16.70 16.92 -15.93
CA ARG A 89 -17.74 17.71 -15.25
C ARG A 89 -17.53 19.22 -15.45
N TYR A 90 -18.56 19.96 -15.83
CA TYR A 90 -18.56 21.42 -15.97
C TYR A 90 -19.60 22.08 -15.05
N TRP A 91 -19.31 23.25 -14.48
CA TRP A 91 -20.26 24.05 -13.70
C TRP A 91 -20.99 25.02 -14.61
N GLN A 92 -22.31 24.89 -14.74
CA GLN A 92 -23.07 25.60 -15.76
C GLN A 92 -23.30 27.08 -15.42
N ASN A 93 -23.57 27.39 -14.15
CA ASN A 93 -23.94 28.73 -13.69
C ASN A 93 -22.78 29.41 -12.94
N PRO A 94 -22.12 30.44 -13.53
CA PRO A 94 -21.01 31.14 -12.88
C PRO A 94 -21.39 31.86 -11.58
N ASN A 95 -22.63 32.36 -11.46
CA ASN A 95 -23.09 33.05 -10.26
C ASN A 95 -23.25 32.09 -9.07
N GLN A 96 -23.65 30.84 -9.31
CA GLN A 96 -23.67 29.80 -8.26
C GLN A 96 -22.25 29.48 -7.77
N VAL A 97 -21.30 29.40 -8.69
CA VAL A 97 -19.88 29.21 -8.35
C VAL A 97 -19.36 30.40 -7.54
N TYR A 98 -19.69 31.63 -7.93
CA TYR A 98 -19.34 32.83 -7.18
C TYR A 98 -19.92 32.81 -5.76
N GLN A 99 -21.22 32.54 -5.62
CA GLN A 99 -21.90 32.48 -4.32
C GLN A 99 -21.27 31.45 -3.38
N SER A 100 -20.77 30.34 -3.91
CA SER A 100 -20.09 29.31 -3.11
C SER A 100 -18.74 29.75 -2.50
N GLY A 101 -18.15 30.83 -3.03
CA GLY A 101 -16.86 31.36 -2.58
C GLY A 101 -16.96 32.42 -1.48
N LEU A 102 -18.17 32.91 -1.17
CA LEU A 102 -18.42 33.92 -0.15
C LEU A 102 -18.25 33.31 1.25
N LYS A 103 -17.63 34.05 2.18
CA LYS A 103 -17.23 33.52 3.51
C LYS A 103 -18.39 33.02 4.38
N ASP A 104 -19.59 33.58 4.22
CA ASP A 104 -20.77 33.28 5.04
C ASP A 104 -21.94 32.71 4.22
N SER A 105 -21.68 32.26 2.99
CA SER A 105 -22.73 31.69 2.14
C SER A 105 -23.14 30.31 2.63
N GLN A 106 -24.46 30.09 2.69
CA GLN A 106 -25.06 28.77 2.93
C GLN A 106 -24.97 27.86 1.70
N PHE A 107 -24.68 28.42 0.52
CA PHE A 107 -24.54 27.69 -0.74
C PHE A 107 -23.12 27.17 -0.91
N LYS A 108 -22.93 25.85 -1.08
CA LYS A 108 -21.60 25.25 -1.29
C LYS A 108 -21.41 24.89 -2.75
N LEU A 109 -20.15 24.73 -3.18
CA LEU A 109 -19.85 24.38 -4.58
C LEU A 109 -20.41 22.99 -4.97
N VAL A 110 -20.62 22.11 -3.99
CA VAL A 110 -21.27 20.80 -4.21
C VAL A 110 -22.76 20.93 -4.54
N ASP A 111 -23.37 22.10 -4.28
CA ASP A 111 -24.78 22.41 -4.55
C ASP A 111 -24.97 23.08 -5.92
N ALA A 112 -23.86 23.50 -6.56
CA ALA A 112 -23.86 24.12 -7.87
C ALA A 112 -24.26 23.12 -8.97
N ARG A 113 -25.02 23.61 -9.95
CA ARG A 113 -25.46 22.79 -11.09
C ARG A 113 -24.27 22.42 -11.98
N THR A 114 -24.15 21.13 -12.27
CA THR A 114 -23.06 20.56 -13.08
C THR A 114 -23.58 19.74 -14.25
N ILE A 115 -22.80 19.61 -15.32
CA ILE A 115 -23.12 18.77 -16.49
C ILE A 115 -21.87 18.02 -16.96
N CYS A 116 -22.03 16.87 -17.62
CA CYS A 116 -20.93 16.09 -18.16
C CYS A 116 -20.72 16.41 -19.65
N LEU A 117 -19.47 16.67 -20.03
CA LEU A 117 -19.02 17.04 -21.38
C LEU A 117 -17.83 16.19 -21.81
N SER A 118 -17.55 16.14 -23.12
CA SER A 118 -16.35 15.48 -23.63
C SER A 118 -15.09 16.30 -23.33
N GLU A 119 -15.19 17.62 -23.47
CA GLU A 119 -14.10 18.58 -23.28
C GLU A 119 -14.63 19.84 -22.59
N CYS A 120 -13.71 20.63 -22.03
CA CYS A 120 -14.07 21.86 -21.36
C CYS A 120 -14.38 22.97 -22.38
N PRO A 121 -15.54 23.65 -22.27
CA PRO A 121 -15.91 24.67 -23.22
C PRO A 121 -15.04 25.92 -23.04
N ILE A 122 -14.75 26.57 -24.17
CA ILE A 122 -13.93 27.78 -24.26
C ILE A 122 -14.80 28.86 -24.94
N PRO A 123 -14.76 30.13 -24.48
CA PRO A 123 -15.43 31.22 -25.16
C PRO A 123 -14.91 31.38 -26.58
N SER A 124 -15.78 31.78 -27.51
CA SER A 124 -15.40 32.17 -28.87
C SER A 124 -14.81 33.59 -28.86
N ASP A 125 -13.86 33.85 -29.75
CA ASP A 125 -13.25 35.17 -29.94
C ASP A 125 -14.24 36.19 -30.55
N ASP A 126 -15.20 35.71 -31.34
CA ASP A 126 -16.08 36.54 -32.17
C ASP A 126 -17.57 36.51 -31.77
N SER A 127 -18.00 35.50 -30.99
CA SER A 127 -19.42 35.30 -30.67
C SER A 127 -19.65 34.77 -29.25
N LEU A 128 -20.92 34.74 -28.81
CA LEU A 128 -21.29 34.12 -27.55
C LEU A 128 -21.65 32.64 -27.77
N ASN A 129 -20.78 31.75 -27.29
CA ASN A 129 -21.06 30.32 -27.24
C ASN A 129 -22.06 30.00 -26.12
N TRP A 130 -23.00 29.10 -26.42
CA TRP A 130 -23.96 28.61 -25.44
C TRP A 130 -23.70 27.14 -25.11
N LEU A 131 -23.92 26.79 -23.84
CA LEU A 131 -23.94 25.43 -23.36
C LEU A 131 -25.36 25.11 -22.89
N CYS A 132 -26.02 24.17 -23.55
CA CYS A 132 -27.38 23.78 -23.21
C CYS A 132 -27.45 22.43 -22.49
N ASP A 133 -28.48 22.26 -21.65
CA ASP A 133 -28.77 21.01 -20.94
C ASP A 133 -28.98 19.84 -21.93
N TYR A 134 -28.91 18.60 -21.42
CA TYR A 134 -29.19 17.42 -22.24
C TYR A 134 -30.56 17.54 -22.94
N PRO A 135 -30.66 17.13 -24.21
CA PRO A 135 -31.91 17.24 -24.95
C PRO A 135 -32.97 16.31 -24.35
N ASP A 136 -34.03 16.90 -23.81
CA ASP A 136 -35.19 16.22 -23.24
C ASP A 136 -36.49 16.94 -23.62
N GLY A 137 -37.64 16.28 -23.38
CA GLY A 137 -38.95 16.88 -23.55
C GLY A 137 -39.23 17.29 -24.99
N ASP A 138 -39.47 18.59 -25.21
CA ASP A 138 -39.79 19.13 -26.55
C ASP A 138 -38.55 19.30 -27.46
N ILE A 139 -37.34 19.17 -26.92
CA ILE A 139 -36.09 19.29 -27.70
C ILE A 139 -35.84 17.98 -28.44
N ARG A 140 -36.25 17.91 -29.71
CA ARG A 140 -36.08 16.74 -30.59
C ARG A 140 -34.66 16.64 -31.17
N LEU A 141 -33.67 16.48 -30.29
CA LEU A 141 -32.27 16.33 -30.68
C LEU A 141 -31.70 15.03 -30.09
N SER A 142 -30.98 14.25 -30.88
CA SER A 142 -30.30 13.07 -30.33
C SER A 142 -29.08 13.52 -29.51
N MET A 143 -28.67 12.70 -28.53
CA MET A 143 -27.46 12.99 -27.74
C MET A 143 -26.21 13.15 -28.61
N LYS A 144 -26.13 12.41 -29.73
CA LYS A 144 -25.01 12.49 -30.68
C LYS A 144 -25.03 13.81 -31.45
N ASP A 145 -26.20 14.26 -31.87
CA ASP A 145 -26.34 15.53 -32.58
C ASP A 145 -26.09 16.72 -31.64
N TRP A 146 -26.48 16.61 -30.37
CA TRP A 146 -26.16 17.57 -29.33
C TRP A 146 -24.64 17.74 -29.16
N ILE A 147 -23.89 16.62 -29.08
CA ILE A 147 -22.42 16.65 -29.02
C ILE A 147 -21.83 17.27 -30.29
N ASN A 148 -22.31 16.86 -31.48
CA ASN A 148 -21.80 17.38 -32.77
C ASN A 148 -22.04 18.88 -32.95
N ARG A 149 -23.08 19.43 -32.31
CA ARG A 149 -23.40 20.86 -32.31
C ARG A 149 -22.67 21.64 -31.21
N ASN A 150 -21.62 21.05 -30.62
CA ASN A 150 -20.89 21.63 -29.50
C ASN A 150 -21.81 22.05 -28.34
N TYR A 151 -22.82 21.21 -28.07
CA TYR A 151 -23.76 21.36 -26.97
C TYR A 151 -24.74 22.55 -27.08
N ASP A 152 -24.85 23.18 -28.26
CA ASP A 152 -25.66 24.37 -28.49
C ASP A 152 -26.94 24.08 -29.31
N TYR A 153 -28.07 24.46 -28.72
CA TYR A 153 -29.37 24.59 -29.40
C TYR A 153 -30.14 25.84 -28.97
N PHE A 154 -29.46 26.89 -28.48
CA PHE A 154 -30.09 28.12 -27.96
C PHE A 154 -31.03 28.78 -28.98
N GLU A 155 -30.67 28.77 -30.26
CA GLU A 155 -31.48 29.33 -31.34
C GLU A 155 -32.85 28.63 -31.48
N PHE A 156 -32.95 27.36 -31.12
CA PHE A 156 -34.20 26.57 -31.24
C PHE A 156 -35.13 26.76 -30.04
N LEU A 157 -34.71 27.50 -29.01
CA LEU A 157 -35.51 27.76 -27.84
C LEU A 157 -36.68 28.72 -28.12
N THR A 158 -37.79 28.52 -27.41
CA THR A 158 -38.91 29.48 -27.40
C THR A 158 -38.50 30.81 -26.76
N PRO A 159 -39.20 31.93 -27.06
CA PRO A 159 -38.89 33.23 -26.45
C PRO A 159 -38.87 33.19 -24.91
N GLU A 160 -39.76 32.42 -24.29
CA GLU A 160 -39.82 32.24 -22.83
C GLU A 160 -38.58 31.51 -22.30
N MET A 161 -38.17 30.42 -22.96
CA MET A 161 -36.96 29.67 -22.60
C MET A 161 -35.72 30.54 -22.75
N ARG A 162 -35.60 31.32 -23.84
CA ARG A 162 -34.48 32.27 -24.03
C ARG A 162 -34.44 33.32 -22.92
N ASN A 163 -35.59 33.88 -22.54
CA ASN A 163 -35.65 34.85 -21.45
C ASN A 163 -35.20 34.23 -20.12
N SER A 164 -35.62 33.00 -19.82
CA SER A 164 -35.16 32.28 -18.62
C SER A 164 -33.65 31.98 -18.65
N SER A 165 -33.09 31.66 -19.82
CA SER A 165 -31.64 31.44 -20.02
C SER A 165 -30.84 32.71 -19.76
N LEU A 166 -31.35 33.88 -20.20
CA LEU A 166 -30.76 35.19 -19.90
C LEU A 166 -30.75 35.52 -18.39
N GLN A 167 -31.64 34.91 -17.61
CA GLN A 167 -31.65 34.99 -16.13
C GLN A 167 -30.78 33.91 -15.45
N LEU A 168 -30.02 33.11 -16.21
CA LEU A 168 -29.26 31.95 -15.73
C LEU A 168 -30.13 30.89 -15.02
N GLN A 169 -31.40 30.82 -15.41
CA GLN A 169 -32.38 29.85 -14.90
C GLN A 169 -32.90 28.93 -16.01
N GLY A 170 -32.60 29.24 -17.28
CA GLY A 170 -33.05 28.50 -18.44
C GLY A 170 -32.26 27.22 -18.72
N PRO A 171 -32.61 26.54 -19.83
CA PRO A 171 -31.93 25.32 -20.26
C PRO A 171 -30.58 25.57 -20.94
N CYS A 172 -30.21 26.83 -21.23
CA CYS A 172 -28.91 27.16 -21.83
C CYS A 172 -28.19 28.25 -21.03
N TYR A 173 -26.87 28.09 -20.90
CA TYR A 173 -25.98 28.96 -20.13
C TYR A 173 -24.89 29.53 -21.04
N PRO A 174 -24.46 30.79 -20.81
CA PRO A 174 -23.41 31.42 -21.61
C PRO A 174 -22.02 30.92 -21.21
N VAL A 175 -21.18 30.60 -22.19
CA VAL A 175 -19.76 30.26 -21.95
C VAL A 175 -18.93 31.54 -21.94
N ILE A 176 -18.76 32.13 -20.75
CA ILE A 176 -18.07 33.42 -20.57
C ILE A 176 -16.65 33.26 -20.03
N PHE A 177 -16.45 32.31 -19.13
CA PHE A 177 -15.14 32.04 -18.55
C PHE A 177 -14.45 30.96 -19.37
N PRO A 178 -13.21 31.18 -19.82
CA PRO A 178 -12.41 30.11 -20.38
C PRO A 178 -12.16 29.05 -19.32
N SER A 179 -12.17 27.78 -19.72
CA SER A 179 -12.08 26.67 -18.79
C SER A 179 -11.13 25.59 -19.27
N VAL A 180 -10.44 24.94 -18.33
CA VAL A 180 -9.44 23.90 -18.60
C VAL A 180 -9.78 22.63 -17.85
N ASN A 181 -9.52 21.48 -18.47
CA ASN A 181 -9.76 20.18 -17.86
C ASN A 181 -8.72 19.90 -16.77
N VAL A 182 -9.15 19.93 -15.53
CA VAL A 182 -8.35 19.63 -14.34
C VAL A 182 -8.97 18.40 -13.68
N TYR A 183 -8.51 17.22 -14.12
CA TYR A 183 -8.93 15.89 -13.62
C TYR A 183 -10.42 15.62 -13.76
N TRP A 184 -10.91 15.62 -15.00
CA TRP A 184 -12.30 15.30 -15.32
C TRP A 184 -13.28 16.32 -14.71
N SER A 185 -12.80 17.54 -14.47
CA SER A 185 -13.59 18.68 -14.04
C SER A 185 -13.04 19.96 -14.65
N CYS A 186 -13.89 20.82 -15.19
CA CYS A 186 -13.50 22.07 -15.82
C CYS A 186 -13.32 23.17 -14.79
N GLN A 187 -12.11 23.72 -14.73
CA GLN A 187 -11.80 24.87 -13.89
C GLN A 187 -11.90 26.16 -14.70
N PHE A 188 -12.66 27.13 -14.20
CA PHE A 188 -12.68 28.48 -14.78
C PHE A 188 -11.35 29.20 -14.56
N ILE A 189 -10.95 29.97 -15.56
CA ILE A 189 -9.85 30.92 -15.49
C ILE A 189 -10.41 32.25 -14.98
N ALA A 190 -9.68 32.92 -14.07
CA ALA A 190 -10.15 34.08 -13.32
C ALA A 190 -10.62 35.30 -14.14
N ARG A 191 -10.38 35.34 -15.45
CA ARG A 191 -10.75 36.47 -16.32
C ARG A 191 -11.83 36.03 -17.32
N PRO A 192 -13.00 36.70 -17.35
CA PRO A 192 -14.01 36.45 -18.39
C PRO A 192 -13.51 36.91 -19.76
N SER A 193 -14.07 36.34 -20.83
CA SER A 193 -13.88 36.86 -22.19
C SER A 193 -14.64 38.18 -22.34
N ASN A 194 -13.92 39.25 -22.69
CA ASN A 194 -14.52 40.57 -22.92
C ASN A 194 -15.56 40.53 -24.05
N THR A 195 -15.30 39.77 -25.12
CA THR A 195 -16.23 39.64 -26.26
C THR A 195 -17.52 38.95 -25.83
N SER A 196 -17.41 37.78 -25.19
CA SER A 196 -18.57 37.00 -24.75
C SER A 196 -19.39 37.77 -23.70
N LEU A 197 -18.74 38.46 -22.77
CA LEU A 197 -19.42 39.28 -21.76
C LEU A 197 -20.16 40.47 -22.37
N LYS A 198 -19.57 41.16 -23.35
CA LYS A 198 -20.21 42.28 -24.05
C LYS A 198 -21.47 41.83 -24.80
N HIS A 199 -21.39 40.70 -25.52
CA HIS A 199 -22.56 40.12 -26.20
C HIS A 199 -23.65 39.68 -25.22
N TRP A 200 -23.28 39.09 -24.09
CA TRP A 200 -24.21 38.73 -23.02
C TRP A 200 -24.98 39.94 -22.48
N GLN A 201 -24.29 41.06 -22.22
CA GLN A 201 -24.91 42.30 -21.76
C GLN A 201 -25.81 42.92 -22.84
N GLN A 202 -25.41 42.89 -24.11
CA GLN A 202 -26.22 43.37 -25.23
C GLN A 202 -27.53 42.59 -25.40
N MET A 203 -27.54 41.31 -25.06
CA MET A 203 -28.75 40.47 -25.07
C MET A 203 -29.63 40.63 -23.82
N GLY A 204 -29.28 41.53 -22.89
CA GLY A 204 -30.06 41.76 -21.66
C GLY A 204 -29.88 40.68 -20.61
N GLY A 205 -28.75 39.97 -20.62
CA GLY A 205 -28.43 38.96 -19.61
C GLY A 205 -28.23 39.54 -18.21
N VAL A 206 -28.53 38.75 -17.18
CA VAL A 206 -28.33 39.13 -15.77
C VAL A 206 -26.85 39.42 -15.47
N SER A 207 -26.59 40.29 -14.49
CA SER A 207 -25.21 40.62 -14.08
C SER A 207 -24.45 39.38 -13.63
N ILE A 208 -23.25 39.18 -14.17
CA ILE A 208 -22.33 38.12 -13.79
C ILE A 208 -21.27 38.69 -12.85
N ASN A 209 -21.03 38.01 -11.73
CA ASN A 209 -20.05 38.48 -10.75
C ASN A 209 -18.62 38.10 -11.17
N GLU A 210 -17.88 39.04 -11.75
CA GLU A 210 -16.54 38.81 -12.35
C GLU A 210 -15.36 38.82 -11.34
N ASN A 211 -15.62 38.52 -10.06
CA ASN A 211 -14.61 38.67 -9.02
C ASN A 211 -13.70 37.42 -8.92
N ILE A 212 -12.46 37.61 -8.46
CA ILE A 212 -11.46 36.55 -8.17
C ILE A 212 -11.97 35.47 -7.21
N VAL A 213 -13.08 35.72 -6.52
CA VAL A 213 -13.78 34.75 -5.66
C VAL A 213 -14.23 33.51 -6.42
N ILE A 214 -14.60 33.61 -7.71
CA ILE A 214 -14.94 32.45 -8.56
C ILE A 214 -13.75 31.50 -8.66
N ASP A 215 -12.60 32.04 -9.08
CA ASP A 215 -11.34 31.32 -9.19
C ASP A 215 -10.94 30.71 -7.85
N LYS A 216 -11.02 31.50 -6.77
CA LYS A 216 -10.70 31.04 -5.41
C LYS A 216 -11.63 29.92 -4.92
N SER A 217 -12.93 29.94 -5.24
CA SER A 217 -13.88 28.91 -4.81
C SER A 217 -13.61 27.57 -5.48
N ILE A 218 -13.45 27.59 -6.81
CA ILE A 218 -13.09 26.41 -7.59
C ILE A 218 -11.72 25.91 -7.12
N HIS A 219 -10.71 26.78 -7.02
CA HIS A 219 -9.40 26.40 -6.50
C HIS A 219 -9.44 25.75 -5.12
N LYS A 220 -10.22 26.31 -4.19
CA LYS A 220 -10.37 25.75 -2.84
C LYS A 220 -11.02 24.37 -2.87
N SER A 221 -11.98 24.14 -3.76
CA SER A 221 -12.63 22.84 -3.93
C SER A 221 -11.71 21.80 -4.58
N ILE A 222 -11.01 22.18 -5.66
CA ILE A 222 -10.11 21.26 -6.37
C ILE A 222 -8.80 21.03 -5.56
N ASN A 223 -8.38 21.97 -4.71
CA ASN A 223 -7.29 21.75 -3.75
C ASN A 223 -7.78 21.21 -2.39
N SER A 224 -9.05 20.83 -2.27
CA SER A 224 -9.53 20.12 -1.07
C SER A 224 -8.82 18.77 -0.95
N ARG A 225 -8.64 18.27 0.27
CA ARG A 225 -7.97 16.98 0.53
C ARG A 225 -8.60 15.83 -0.28
N SER A 226 -9.92 15.86 -0.43
CA SER A 226 -10.67 14.88 -1.21
C SER A 226 -10.35 14.95 -2.71
N ALA A 227 -10.29 16.15 -3.28
CA ALA A 227 -9.96 16.34 -4.68
C ALA A 227 -8.49 15.97 -4.96
N VAL A 228 -7.55 16.36 -4.08
CA VAL A 228 -6.14 15.92 -4.17
C VAL A 228 -6.02 14.40 -4.16
N LEU A 229 -6.79 13.70 -3.32
CA LEU A 229 -6.81 12.24 -3.32
C LEU A 229 -7.35 11.67 -4.64
N LYS A 230 -8.43 12.24 -5.21
CA LYS A 230 -8.96 11.80 -6.52
C LYS A 230 -7.95 11.99 -7.65
N ARG A 231 -7.21 13.11 -7.65
CA ARG A 231 -6.12 13.41 -8.58
C ARG A 231 -5.07 12.30 -8.58
N TYR A 232 -4.62 11.95 -7.38
CA TYR A 232 -3.66 10.90 -7.14
C TYR A 232 -4.15 9.51 -7.57
N MET A 233 -5.42 9.19 -7.36
CA MET A 233 -6.01 7.92 -7.82
C MET A 233 -6.12 7.85 -9.35
N ALA A 234 -6.44 8.96 -10.02
CA ALA A 234 -6.48 9.03 -11.48
C ALA A 234 -5.07 8.86 -12.10
N ASP A 235 -4.06 9.50 -11.51
CA ASP A 235 -2.65 9.34 -11.90
C ASP A 235 -2.19 7.88 -11.72
N MET A 236 -2.61 7.22 -10.63
CA MET A 236 -2.38 5.79 -10.39
C MET A 236 -3.00 4.91 -11.49
N GLY A 237 -4.23 5.25 -11.90
CA GLY A 237 -4.93 4.57 -12.99
C GLY A 237 -4.21 4.70 -14.33
N LYS A 238 -3.65 5.87 -14.64
CA LYS A 238 -2.82 6.07 -15.84
C LYS A 238 -1.47 5.35 -15.76
N ALA A 239 -0.87 5.30 -14.57
CA ALA A 239 0.44 4.71 -14.30
C ALA A 239 0.42 3.19 -14.10
N TRP A 240 -0.72 2.51 -14.26
CA TRP A 240 -0.85 1.08 -13.96
C TRP A 240 0.21 0.17 -14.63
N PRO A 241 0.70 0.41 -15.87
CA PRO A 241 1.75 -0.44 -16.44
C PRO A 241 3.09 -0.26 -15.72
N VAL A 242 3.37 0.97 -15.27
CA VAL A 242 4.58 1.28 -14.49
C VAL A 242 4.53 0.57 -13.14
N LEU A 243 3.36 0.53 -12.49
CA LEU A 243 3.19 -0.18 -11.22
C LEU A 243 3.47 -1.68 -11.34
N ILE A 244 3.02 -2.33 -12.43
CA ILE A 244 3.28 -3.76 -12.66
C ILE A 244 4.76 -4.01 -12.94
N VAL A 245 5.36 -3.24 -13.84
CA VAL A 245 6.76 -3.43 -14.24
C VAL A 245 7.70 -3.11 -13.06
N CYS A 246 7.55 -1.94 -12.46
CA CYS A 246 8.48 -1.41 -11.48
C CYS A 246 8.14 -1.85 -10.05
N GLY A 247 6.86 -2.00 -9.71
CA GLY A 247 6.42 -2.47 -8.39
C GLY A 247 6.35 -3.99 -8.24
N GLY A 248 6.25 -4.74 -9.35
CA GLY A 248 6.12 -6.20 -9.33
C GLY A 248 7.30 -6.94 -9.97
N ILE A 249 7.48 -6.81 -11.29
CA ILE A 249 8.40 -7.65 -12.07
C ILE A 249 9.87 -7.33 -11.77
N LEU A 250 10.25 -6.05 -11.83
CA LEU A 250 11.61 -5.59 -11.57
C LEU A 250 12.12 -5.97 -10.16
N PRO A 251 11.40 -5.69 -9.06
CA PRO A 251 11.87 -6.05 -7.72
C PRO A 251 11.91 -7.55 -7.51
N LEU A 252 11.02 -8.33 -8.16
CA LEU A 252 11.12 -9.79 -8.16
C LEU A 252 12.43 -10.24 -8.81
N PHE A 253 12.75 -9.71 -9.98
CA PHE A 253 13.97 -10.04 -10.71
C PHE A 253 15.24 -9.66 -9.92
N LEU A 254 15.28 -8.43 -9.38
CA LEU A 254 16.38 -7.95 -8.55
C LEU A 254 16.55 -8.79 -7.27
N SER A 255 15.44 -9.22 -6.64
CA SER A 255 15.50 -10.05 -5.44
C SER A 255 16.03 -11.46 -5.72
N VAL A 256 15.66 -12.06 -6.85
CA VAL A 256 16.20 -13.36 -7.29
C VAL A 256 17.70 -13.25 -7.60
N ILE A 257 18.11 -12.19 -8.32
CA ILE A 257 19.54 -11.91 -8.56
C ILE A 257 20.28 -11.78 -7.23
N TRP A 258 19.72 -11.04 -6.28
CA TRP A 258 20.34 -10.83 -4.99
C TRP A 258 20.54 -12.13 -4.20
N LEU A 259 19.57 -13.05 -4.21
CA LEU A 259 19.72 -14.38 -3.62
C LEU A 259 20.80 -15.22 -4.32
N MET A 260 20.91 -15.11 -5.65
CA MET A 260 21.99 -15.75 -6.42
C MET A 260 23.37 -15.15 -6.11
N LEU A 261 23.46 -13.85 -5.86
CA LEU A 261 24.71 -13.18 -5.47
C LEU A 261 25.19 -13.64 -4.09
N ILE A 262 24.30 -13.86 -3.13
CA ILE A 262 24.67 -14.42 -1.82
C ILE A 262 25.33 -15.79 -1.99
N ARG A 263 24.82 -16.63 -2.89
CA ARG A 263 25.37 -17.97 -3.12
C ARG A 263 26.78 -17.92 -3.70
N HIS A 264 26.98 -17.15 -4.76
CA HIS A 264 28.25 -17.18 -5.51
C HIS A 264 29.31 -16.23 -4.95
N PHE A 265 28.88 -15.13 -4.32
CA PHE A 265 29.76 -14.02 -3.95
C PHE A 265 29.53 -13.54 -2.51
N VAL A 266 29.34 -14.46 -1.55
CA VAL A 266 28.98 -14.13 -0.16
C VAL A 266 29.93 -13.13 0.52
N ALA A 267 31.22 -13.14 0.19
CA ALA A 267 32.20 -12.21 0.76
C ALA A 267 32.17 -10.82 0.12
N ALA A 268 31.85 -10.72 -1.17
CA ALA A 268 31.78 -9.44 -1.89
C ALA A 268 30.39 -8.79 -1.77
N MET A 269 29.35 -9.60 -1.58
CA MET A 269 27.95 -9.19 -1.59
C MET A 269 27.61 -8.06 -0.59
N PRO A 270 28.11 -8.06 0.68
CA PRO A 270 27.88 -6.95 1.59
C PRO A 270 28.46 -5.63 1.09
N TRP A 271 29.67 -5.66 0.52
CA TRP A 271 30.33 -4.48 -0.05
C TRP A 271 29.57 -3.96 -1.27
N ILE A 272 29.16 -4.85 -2.17
CA ILE A 272 28.33 -4.51 -3.32
C ILE A 272 27.03 -3.84 -2.85
N THR A 273 26.39 -4.36 -1.81
CA THR A 273 25.13 -3.81 -1.28
C THR A 273 25.33 -2.41 -0.71
N VAL A 274 26.39 -2.18 0.05
CA VAL A 274 26.70 -0.85 0.62
C VAL A 274 27.03 0.15 -0.49
N VAL A 275 27.86 -0.22 -1.45
CA VAL A 275 28.20 0.66 -2.59
C VAL A 275 26.94 0.99 -3.40
N LEU A 276 26.15 -0.04 -3.76
CA LEU A 276 24.92 0.12 -4.51
C LEU A 276 23.91 1.02 -3.78
N PHE A 277 23.75 0.85 -2.46
CA PHE A 277 22.87 1.69 -1.65
C PHE A 277 23.28 3.16 -1.72
N ASN A 278 24.57 3.46 -1.56
CA ASN A 278 25.09 4.82 -1.61
C ASN A 278 24.94 5.44 -3.01
N VAL A 279 25.19 4.67 -4.07
CA VAL A 279 24.95 5.12 -5.45
C VAL A 279 23.47 5.44 -5.66
N LEU A 280 22.56 4.55 -5.26
CA LEU A 280 21.12 4.74 -5.42
C LEU A 280 20.60 5.96 -4.66
N ILE A 281 21.00 6.15 -3.40
CA ILE A 281 20.55 7.31 -2.62
C ILE A 281 21.09 8.63 -3.18
N ILE A 282 22.32 8.63 -3.71
CA ILE A 282 22.88 9.78 -4.43
C ILE A 282 22.08 10.05 -5.70
N SER A 283 21.77 9.02 -6.51
CA SER A 283 20.96 9.16 -7.72
C SER A 283 19.57 9.74 -7.44
N VAL A 284 18.89 9.23 -6.40
CA VAL A 284 17.57 9.74 -6.00
C VAL A 284 17.67 11.19 -5.49
N THR A 285 18.71 11.53 -4.73
CA THR A 285 18.91 12.91 -4.24
C THR A 285 19.20 13.86 -5.41
N MET A 286 20.14 13.52 -6.27
CA MET A 286 20.49 14.30 -7.48
C MET A 286 19.26 14.54 -8.35
N PHE A 287 18.40 13.54 -8.46
CA PHE A 287 17.14 13.66 -9.17
C PHE A 287 16.21 14.74 -8.59
N TYR A 288 16.02 14.80 -7.27
CA TYR A 288 15.23 15.86 -6.65
C TYR A 288 15.85 17.25 -6.85
N TYR A 289 17.17 17.36 -6.92
CA TYR A 289 17.86 18.62 -7.25
C TYR A 289 17.57 19.09 -8.69
N LEU A 290 17.52 18.15 -9.65
CA LEU A 290 17.13 18.45 -11.04
C LEU A 290 15.69 18.97 -11.11
N LYS A 291 14.73 18.30 -10.46
CA LYS A 291 13.32 18.76 -10.46
C LYS A 291 13.09 20.02 -9.62
N ALA A 292 13.92 20.29 -8.62
CA ALA A 292 13.85 21.53 -7.85
C ALA A 292 14.38 22.77 -8.61
N GLY A 293 14.96 22.58 -9.80
CA GLY A 293 15.54 23.65 -10.62
C GLY A 293 16.83 24.22 -10.01
N TRP A 294 17.59 23.41 -9.26
CA TRP A 294 18.88 23.81 -8.70
C TRP A 294 20.06 23.42 -9.59
N ILE A 295 19.87 22.46 -10.50
CA ILE A 295 20.85 22.02 -11.50
C ILE A 295 20.16 22.05 -12.87
N GLY A 296 20.69 22.84 -13.82
CA GLY A 296 20.23 22.86 -15.23
C GLY A 296 19.45 24.08 -15.72
N ASN A 297 19.55 25.24 -15.07
CA ASN A 297 18.76 26.44 -15.43
C ASN A 297 19.13 27.13 -16.75
N ASP A 298 20.13 26.63 -17.48
CA ASP A 298 20.66 27.34 -18.66
C ASP A 298 20.16 26.76 -19.99
N ALA A 299 19.37 25.66 -19.99
CA ALA A 299 18.97 24.96 -21.21
C ALA A 299 17.45 24.63 -21.33
N ILE A 300 16.61 25.02 -20.37
CA ILE A 300 15.17 24.67 -20.35
C ILE A 300 14.29 25.93 -20.27
N SER A 301 14.67 26.98 -21.00
CA SER A 301 13.79 28.09 -21.35
C SER A 301 12.97 27.92 -22.65
N PRO A 302 13.29 27.03 -23.63
CA PRO A 302 12.47 26.93 -24.85
C PRO A 302 11.39 25.83 -24.85
N ILE A 303 11.33 24.95 -23.83
CA ILE A 303 10.34 23.84 -23.78
C ILE A 303 9.10 24.22 -22.95
N ILE A 304 9.15 25.34 -22.24
CA ILE A 304 7.98 25.94 -21.62
C ILE A 304 7.49 27.00 -22.62
N GLY A 305 6.40 26.66 -23.31
CA GLY A 305 5.69 27.60 -24.18
C GLY A 305 5.41 28.92 -23.47
N GLU A 306 5.20 29.94 -24.30
CA GLU A 306 4.92 31.33 -23.97
C GLU A 306 4.09 31.51 -22.68
N HIS A 307 4.47 32.51 -21.88
CA HIS A 307 4.01 32.73 -20.51
C HIS A 307 2.48 32.86 -20.38
N ASP A 308 1.82 31.74 -20.05
CA ASP A 308 0.45 31.77 -19.54
C ASP A 308 0.41 32.28 -18.08
N ALA A 309 -0.49 33.23 -17.83
CA ALA A 309 -0.62 34.02 -16.60
C ALA A 309 -1.07 33.26 -15.32
N TYR A 310 -0.83 31.95 -15.24
CA TYR A 310 -1.36 31.05 -14.20
C TYR A 310 -0.27 30.30 -13.40
N THR A 311 0.93 30.87 -13.30
CA THR A 311 2.09 30.22 -12.65
C THR A 311 2.06 30.18 -11.12
N ASN A 312 1.02 30.70 -10.45
CA ASN A 312 0.95 30.69 -8.99
C ASN A 312 0.64 29.30 -8.38
N VAL A 313 0.19 28.31 -9.18
CA VAL A 313 0.01 26.92 -8.73
C VAL A 313 1.36 26.19 -8.64
N PHE A 314 2.32 26.52 -9.50
CA PHE A 314 3.66 25.94 -9.48
C PHE A 314 4.49 26.38 -8.27
N GLY A 315 4.22 27.55 -7.69
CA GLY A 315 4.98 28.06 -6.54
C GLY A 315 4.93 27.14 -5.31
N ARG A 316 3.77 26.54 -5.01
CA ARG A 316 3.61 25.62 -3.86
C ARG A 316 4.20 24.24 -4.13
N GLU A 317 3.97 23.66 -5.31
CA GLU A 317 4.58 22.39 -5.72
C GLU A 317 6.11 22.48 -5.80
N LEU A 318 6.65 23.58 -6.32
CA LEU A 318 8.10 23.82 -6.36
C LEU A 318 8.68 24.00 -4.96
N THR A 319 7.94 24.67 -4.05
CA THR A 319 8.35 24.79 -2.64
C THR A 319 8.39 23.41 -1.95
N HIS A 320 7.40 22.55 -2.21
CA HIS A 320 7.39 21.18 -1.71
C HIS A 320 8.55 20.35 -2.28
N LEU A 321 8.82 20.45 -3.58
CA LEU A 321 9.95 19.75 -4.22
C LEU A 321 11.29 20.20 -3.65
N ARG A 322 11.48 21.51 -3.40
CA ARG A 322 12.68 22.04 -2.73
C ARG A 322 12.80 21.53 -1.29
N ALA A 323 11.70 21.49 -0.54
CA ALA A 323 11.70 20.95 0.82
C ALA A 323 12.06 19.45 0.83
N ILE A 324 11.52 18.67 -0.12
CA ILE A 324 11.85 17.24 -0.29
C ILE A 324 13.32 17.08 -0.68
N ALA A 325 13.85 17.90 -1.59
CA ALA A 325 15.27 17.87 -1.96
C ALA A 325 16.19 18.08 -0.74
N ILE A 326 15.90 19.07 0.11
CA ILE A 326 16.66 19.32 1.35
C ILE A 326 16.56 18.11 2.31
N LEU A 327 15.35 17.56 2.48
CA LEU A 327 15.13 16.37 3.30
C LEU A 327 15.94 15.18 2.78
N MET A 328 15.95 14.96 1.47
CA MET A 328 16.71 13.87 0.84
C MET A 328 18.21 14.05 1.02
N THR A 329 18.73 15.29 1.01
CA THR A 329 20.14 15.57 1.32
C THR A 329 20.48 15.18 2.76
N PHE A 330 19.61 15.50 3.72
CA PHE A 330 19.81 15.07 5.11
C PHE A 330 19.81 13.54 5.23
N ILE A 331 18.84 12.87 4.59
CA ILE A 331 18.76 11.41 4.56
C ILE A 331 20.00 10.80 3.91
N MET A 332 20.47 11.35 2.79
CA MET A 332 21.69 10.93 2.10
C MET A 332 22.92 11.08 2.99
N ALA A 333 23.09 12.21 3.68
CA ALA A 333 24.21 12.41 4.59
C ALA A 333 24.21 11.39 5.74
N VAL A 334 23.05 11.16 6.36
CA VAL A 334 22.89 10.12 7.40
C VAL A 334 23.14 8.72 6.83
N ALA A 335 22.65 8.42 5.62
CA ALA A 335 22.87 7.14 4.93
C ALA A 335 24.36 6.87 4.65
N ILE A 336 25.12 7.89 4.25
CA ILE A 336 26.57 7.78 4.03
C ILE A 336 27.31 7.57 5.35
N LEU A 337 26.97 8.36 6.39
CA LEU A 337 27.58 8.22 7.72
C LEU A 337 27.31 6.83 8.33
N THR A 338 26.08 6.34 8.22
CA THR A 338 25.71 4.99 8.68
C THR A 338 26.43 3.90 7.86
N SER A 339 26.56 4.09 6.54
CA SER A 339 27.34 3.18 5.68
C SER A 339 28.80 3.07 6.13
N ILE A 340 29.45 4.20 6.43
CA ILE A 340 30.83 4.21 6.97
C ILE A 340 30.90 3.47 8.31
N ALA A 341 29.94 3.69 9.21
CA ALA A 341 29.91 3.03 10.51
C ALA A 341 29.72 1.49 10.40
N ILE A 342 29.00 1.02 9.38
CA ILE A 342 28.73 -0.41 9.15
C ILE A 342 29.95 -1.15 8.59
N VAL A 343 30.91 -0.47 7.94
CA VAL A 343 32.09 -1.11 7.30
C VAL A 343 32.81 -2.08 8.23
N ARG A 344 33.07 -1.68 9.48
CA ARG A 344 33.74 -2.56 10.46
C ARG A 344 32.92 -3.79 10.84
N ARG A 345 31.58 -3.68 10.77
CA ARG A 345 30.65 -4.76 11.12
C ARG A 345 30.43 -5.76 9.98
N ILE A 346 30.70 -5.37 8.72
CA ILE A 346 30.55 -6.23 7.54
C ILE A 346 31.39 -7.51 7.66
N LEU A 347 32.62 -7.40 8.19
CA LEU A 347 33.52 -8.54 8.33
C LEU A 347 32.93 -9.62 9.25
N MET A 348 32.31 -9.21 10.36
CA MET A 348 31.62 -10.12 11.28
C MET A 348 30.35 -10.70 10.65
N ALA A 349 29.59 -9.90 9.90
CA ALA A 349 28.37 -10.37 9.24
C ALA A 349 28.63 -11.44 8.18
N THR A 350 29.79 -11.35 7.51
CA THR A 350 30.16 -12.23 6.40
C THR A 350 30.28 -13.69 6.83
N SER A 351 30.72 -13.97 8.07
CA SER A 351 30.81 -15.35 8.58
C SER A 351 29.42 -15.99 8.74
N VAL A 352 28.47 -15.25 9.32
CA VAL A 352 27.07 -15.70 9.47
C VAL A 352 26.40 -15.89 8.11
N LEU A 353 26.62 -14.97 7.17
CA LEU A 353 26.11 -15.09 5.81
C LEU A 353 26.72 -16.27 5.05
N LYS A 354 28.00 -16.62 5.28
CA LYS A 354 28.63 -17.82 4.69
C LYS A 354 27.90 -19.09 5.11
N VAL A 355 27.54 -19.20 6.39
CA VAL A 355 26.76 -20.34 6.90
C VAL A 355 25.39 -20.41 6.21
N ALA A 356 24.67 -19.30 6.16
CA ALA A 356 23.35 -19.25 5.50
C ALA A 356 23.45 -19.56 4.00
N ALA A 357 24.44 -19.00 3.30
CA ALA A 357 24.68 -19.22 1.88
C ALA A 357 24.98 -20.69 1.58
N LYS A 358 25.75 -21.37 2.44
CA LYS A 358 26.00 -22.81 2.31
C LYS A 358 24.70 -23.61 2.39
N VAL A 359 23.88 -23.37 3.41
CA VAL A 359 22.60 -24.08 3.58
C VAL A 359 21.63 -23.82 2.43
N ILE A 360 21.53 -22.57 1.96
CA ILE A 360 20.70 -22.21 0.79
C ILE A 360 21.25 -22.86 -0.50
N GLY A 361 22.57 -23.01 -0.61
CA GLY A 361 23.22 -23.70 -1.72
C GLY A 361 22.92 -25.19 -1.80
N GLU A 362 22.76 -25.86 -0.65
CA GLU A 362 22.34 -27.26 -0.56
C GLU A 362 20.83 -27.40 -0.80
N VAL A 363 20.02 -26.53 -0.19
CA VAL A 363 18.56 -26.52 -0.36
C VAL A 363 18.15 -25.54 -1.47
N GLN A 364 18.61 -25.81 -2.70
CA GLN A 364 18.49 -24.90 -3.85
C GLN A 364 17.06 -24.42 -4.15
N ALA A 365 16.06 -25.26 -3.83
CA ALA A 365 14.66 -24.91 -4.00
C ALA A 365 14.22 -23.66 -3.20
N LEU A 366 14.94 -23.27 -2.14
CA LEU A 366 14.68 -22.07 -1.35
C LEU A 366 14.88 -20.77 -2.13
N ILE A 367 15.70 -20.77 -3.20
CA ILE A 367 15.93 -19.57 -4.02
C ILE A 367 14.68 -19.24 -4.86
N ILE A 368 14.01 -20.27 -5.39
CA ILE A 368 12.84 -20.14 -6.26
C ILE A 368 11.54 -20.14 -5.45
N PHE A 369 11.52 -20.79 -4.28
CA PHE A 369 10.34 -20.94 -3.43
C PHE A 369 9.54 -19.64 -3.20
N PRO A 370 10.13 -18.46 -2.92
CA PRO A 370 9.39 -17.23 -2.67
C PRO A 370 8.53 -16.74 -3.84
N ILE A 371 8.78 -17.21 -5.06
CA ILE A 371 7.94 -16.93 -6.23
C ILE A 371 6.53 -17.48 -6.03
N VAL A 372 6.37 -18.62 -5.35
CA VAL A 372 5.06 -19.23 -5.09
C VAL A 372 4.18 -18.36 -4.18
N PRO A 373 4.59 -18.00 -2.94
CA PRO A 373 3.79 -17.09 -2.11
C PRO A 373 3.66 -15.70 -2.74
N TYR A 374 4.65 -15.22 -3.51
CA TYR A 374 4.53 -13.98 -4.27
C TYR A 374 3.39 -14.03 -5.28
N ALA A 375 3.32 -15.09 -6.11
CA ALA A 375 2.28 -15.26 -7.11
C ALA A 375 0.88 -15.37 -6.47
N ILE A 376 0.77 -16.12 -5.37
CA ILE A 376 -0.48 -16.24 -4.60
C ILE A 376 -0.93 -14.88 -4.06
N LEU A 377 -0.01 -14.13 -3.44
CA LEU A 377 -0.30 -12.78 -2.93
C LEU A 377 -0.62 -11.79 -4.05
N ALA A 378 0.04 -11.89 -5.20
CA ALA A 378 -0.25 -11.04 -6.35
C ALA A 378 -1.68 -11.27 -6.87
N VAL A 379 -2.09 -12.52 -7.05
CA VAL A 379 -3.48 -12.86 -7.44
C VAL A 379 -4.48 -12.38 -6.39
N PHE A 380 -4.18 -12.60 -5.10
CA PHE A 380 -5.00 -12.11 -4.01
C PHE A 380 -5.16 -10.58 -4.05
N TYR A 381 -4.06 -9.82 -4.18
CA TYR A 381 -4.11 -8.37 -4.23
C TYR A 381 -4.85 -7.85 -5.46
N MET A 382 -4.73 -8.50 -6.63
CA MET A 382 -5.49 -8.12 -7.82
C MET A 382 -6.99 -8.24 -7.57
N PHE A 383 -7.46 -9.37 -7.03
CA PHE A 383 -8.87 -9.54 -6.67
C PHE A 383 -9.30 -8.56 -5.56
N TRP A 384 -8.46 -8.42 -4.53
CA TRP A 384 -8.75 -7.57 -3.38
C TRP A 384 -8.85 -6.07 -3.75
N ILE A 385 -7.95 -5.56 -4.61
CA ILE A 385 -7.99 -4.17 -5.11
C ILE A 385 -9.25 -3.97 -5.94
N SER A 386 -9.59 -4.92 -6.83
CA SER A 386 -10.80 -4.83 -7.65
C SER A 386 -12.07 -4.76 -6.78
N ALA A 387 -12.19 -5.69 -5.81
CA ALA A 387 -13.29 -5.69 -4.85
C ALA A 387 -13.30 -4.41 -4.00
N ALA A 388 -12.13 -3.90 -3.61
CA ALA A 388 -12.01 -2.66 -2.86
C ALA A 388 -12.55 -1.47 -3.69
N LEU A 389 -12.13 -1.30 -4.95
CA LEU A 389 -12.60 -0.20 -5.80
C LEU A 389 -14.13 -0.19 -5.95
N HIS A 390 -14.75 -1.36 -6.09
CA HIS A 390 -16.20 -1.47 -6.15
C HIS A 390 -16.84 -1.20 -4.77
N LEU A 391 -16.27 -1.74 -3.69
CA LEU A 391 -16.80 -1.52 -2.34
C LEU A 391 -16.70 -0.05 -1.92
N PHE A 392 -15.58 0.62 -2.17
CA PHE A 392 -15.38 2.05 -1.89
C PHE A 392 -16.30 2.94 -2.73
N SER A 393 -16.84 2.45 -3.84
CA SER A 393 -17.77 3.19 -4.70
C SER A 393 -19.24 2.82 -4.51
N SER A 394 -19.56 1.96 -3.52
CA SER A 394 -20.93 1.52 -3.21
C SER A 394 -21.81 2.58 -2.51
N GLY A 395 -21.29 3.78 -2.25
CA GLY A 395 -22.06 4.89 -1.69
C GLY A 395 -23.23 5.30 -2.60
N GLN A 396 -24.33 5.74 -1.99
CA GLN A 396 -25.55 6.14 -2.70
C GLN A 396 -25.48 7.62 -3.10
N ILE A 397 -25.90 7.93 -4.33
CA ILE A 397 -25.98 9.31 -4.81
C ILE A 397 -27.34 9.86 -4.38
N VAL A 398 -27.32 10.90 -3.55
CA VAL A 398 -28.52 11.56 -3.03
C VAL A 398 -28.46 13.04 -3.38
N GLN A 399 -29.61 13.62 -3.73
CA GLN A 399 -29.76 15.05 -3.95
C GLN A 399 -29.49 15.80 -2.64
N ASN A 400 -28.67 16.84 -2.70
CA ASN A 400 -28.33 17.62 -1.50
C ASN A 400 -29.55 18.36 -0.96
N ASN A 401 -29.54 18.64 0.34
CA ASN A 401 -30.47 19.56 0.96
C ASN A 401 -29.76 20.92 1.11
N CYS A 402 -30.11 21.90 0.28
CA CYS A 402 -29.53 23.24 0.36
C CYS A 402 -30.57 24.27 0.85
N ASN A 403 -30.13 25.14 1.77
CA ASN A 403 -30.97 26.21 2.33
C ASN A 403 -31.27 27.32 1.31
N ALA A 404 -30.47 27.42 0.25
CA ALA A 404 -30.69 28.30 -0.88
C ALA A 404 -31.13 27.45 -2.08
N ASN A 405 -32.42 27.53 -2.39
CA ASN A 405 -33.04 26.83 -3.50
C ASN A 405 -32.41 27.24 -4.85
N CYS A 406 -32.14 26.25 -5.70
CA CYS A 406 -31.57 26.48 -7.03
C CYS A 406 -32.70 26.51 -8.07
N CYS A 407 -32.89 27.65 -8.74
CA CYS A 407 -33.90 27.82 -9.78
C CYS A 407 -33.37 27.38 -11.15
N THR A 408 -34.00 26.37 -11.75
CA THR A 408 -33.60 25.85 -13.08
C THR A 408 -34.82 25.44 -13.90
N TYR A 409 -34.71 25.56 -15.22
CA TYR A 409 -35.77 25.20 -16.14
C TYR A 409 -35.84 23.69 -16.30
N ASP A 410 -37.00 23.12 -16.03
CA ASP A 410 -37.29 21.71 -16.24
C ASP A 410 -37.90 21.54 -17.64
N LEU A 411 -37.13 20.93 -18.56
CA LEU A 411 -37.55 20.70 -19.95
C LEU A 411 -38.79 19.79 -20.07
N VAL A 412 -39.02 18.92 -19.09
CA VAL A 412 -40.17 18.01 -19.06
C VAL A 412 -41.39 18.71 -18.47
N ALA A 413 -41.22 19.42 -17.36
CA ALA A 413 -42.30 20.16 -16.70
C ALA A 413 -42.61 21.52 -17.35
N LYS A 414 -41.80 21.96 -18.31
CA LYS A 414 -41.93 23.22 -19.08
C LYS A 414 -42.02 24.47 -18.22
N ARG A 415 -41.34 24.47 -17.07
CA ARG A 415 -41.34 25.58 -16.11
C ARG A 415 -40.03 25.67 -15.34
N VAL A 416 -39.73 26.85 -14.82
CA VAL A 416 -38.65 27.02 -13.84
C VAL A 416 -39.07 26.39 -12.52
N ASN A 417 -38.25 25.47 -12.03
CA ASN A 417 -38.43 24.81 -10.74
C ASN A 417 -37.35 25.30 -9.77
N CYS A 418 -37.79 25.72 -8.58
CA CYS A 418 -36.92 26.20 -7.50
C CYS A 418 -37.10 25.36 -6.22
N ASP A 419 -37.77 24.20 -6.25
CA ASP A 419 -38.11 23.46 -5.03
C ASP A 419 -37.01 22.49 -4.58
N ARG A 420 -35.93 22.37 -5.35
CA ARG A 420 -34.89 21.35 -5.15
C ARG A 420 -33.48 21.93 -5.26
N CYS A 421 -32.52 21.19 -4.71
CA CYS A 421 -31.12 21.51 -4.88
C CYS A 421 -30.59 21.04 -6.24
N CYS A 422 -29.65 21.78 -6.83
CA CYS A 422 -29.05 21.40 -8.11
C CYS A 422 -27.91 20.38 -7.98
N GLY A 423 -27.35 20.24 -6.78
CA GLY A 423 -26.20 19.38 -6.53
C GLY A 423 -26.57 18.01 -5.93
N TYR A 424 -25.68 17.05 -6.18
CA TYR A 424 -25.75 15.69 -5.65
C TYR A 424 -24.46 15.35 -4.90
N SER A 425 -24.57 14.53 -3.87
CA SER A 425 -23.42 14.02 -3.14
C SER A 425 -23.54 12.53 -2.84
N ILE A 426 -22.40 11.91 -2.59
CA ILE A 426 -22.30 10.48 -2.29
C ILE A 426 -22.40 10.31 -0.78
N HIS A 427 -23.48 9.68 -0.33
CA HIS A 427 -23.71 9.33 1.06
C HIS A 427 -23.31 7.88 1.33
N TYR A 428 -22.48 7.71 2.37
CA TYR A 428 -22.07 6.39 2.86
C TYR A 428 -22.89 6.04 4.08
N THR A 429 -23.50 4.86 4.06
CA THR A 429 -24.20 4.28 5.19
C THR A 429 -23.19 3.66 6.17
N PRO A 430 -23.53 3.53 7.48
CA PRO A 430 -22.65 2.90 8.46
C PRO A 430 -22.26 1.46 8.11
N HIS A 431 -23.16 0.69 7.48
CA HIS A 431 -22.87 -0.69 7.08
C HIS A 431 -21.79 -0.78 5.99
N ILE A 432 -21.74 0.17 5.05
CA ILE A 432 -20.66 0.24 4.05
C ILE A 432 -19.34 0.54 4.74
N GLY A 433 -19.33 1.41 5.75
CA GLY A 433 -18.14 1.69 6.55
C GLY A 433 -17.58 0.45 7.25
N VAL A 434 -18.45 -0.35 7.89
CA VAL A 434 -18.05 -1.62 8.52
C VAL A 434 -17.55 -2.64 7.48
N ALA A 435 -18.22 -2.74 6.34
CA ALA A 435 -17.82 -3.60 5.22
C ALA A 435 -16.42 -3.25 4.69
N ILE A 436 -16.11 -1.95 4.58
CA ILE A 436 -14.78 -1.45 4.18
C ILE A 436 -13.73 -1.84 5.22
N LEU A 437 -13.99 -1.59 6.51
CA LEU A 437 -13.04 -1.93 7.59
C LEU A 437 -12.78 -3.45 7.64
N PHE A 438 -13.83 -4.26 7.48
CA PHE A 438 -13.71 -5.71 7.39
C PHE A 438 -12.85 -6.14 6.18
N HIS A 439 -13.05 -5.52 5.02
CA HIS A 439 -12.24 -5.78 3.82
C HIS A 439 -10.76 -5.44 3.99
N LEU A 440 -10.46 -4.31 4.64
CA LEU A 440 -9.09 -3.88 4.97
C LEU A 440 -8.43 -4.84 5.97
N PHE A 441 -9.17 -5.22 7.02
CA PHE A 441 -8.69 -6.20 7.99
C PHE A 441 -8.42 -7.56 7.35
N GLY A 442 -9.25 -7.98 6.39
CA GLY A 442 -9.02 -9.20 5.63
C GLY A 442 -7.75 -9.17 4.79
N CYS A 443 -7.42 -8.04 4.18
CA CYS A 443 -6.14 -7.84 3.50
C CYS A 443 -4.97 -8.13 4.44
N TYR A 444 -5.00 -7.51 5.62
CA TYR A 444 -3.96 -7.65 6.63
C TYR A 444 -3.80 -9.11 7.07
N TRP A 445 -4.89 -9.76 7.51
CA TRP A 445 -4.81 -11.11 8.04
C TRP A 445 -4.36 -12.13 6.99
N VAL A 446 -4.90 -12.03 5.76
CA VAL A 446 -4.52 -12.94 4.66
C VAL A 446 -3.05 -12.78 4.27
N THR A 447 -2.55 -11.54 4.16
CA THR A 447 -1.14 -11.28 3.86
C THR A 447 -0.22 -11.85 4.94
N GLN A 448 -0.56 -11.64 6.21
CA GLN A 448 0.22 -12.18 7.33
C GLN A 448 0.17 -13.71 7.35
N PHE A 449 -0.97 -14.31 7.04
CA PHE A 449 -1.12 -15.76 6.95
C PHE A 449 -0.19 -16.38 5.91
N PHE A 450 -0.19 -15.88 4.67
CA PHE A 450 0.69 -16.41 3.63
C PHE A 450 2.18 -16.17 3.94
N THR A 451 2.52 -15.04 4.56
CA THR A 451 3.89 -14.75 5.02
C THR A 451 4.33 -15.72 6.12
N ALA A 452 3.46 -16.04 7.07
CA ALA A 452 3.70 -17.00 8.13
C ALA A 452 3.80 -18.45 7.59
N CYS A 453 2.94 -18.82 6.63
CA CYS A 453 3.04 -20.09 5.92
C CYS A 453 4.39 -20.23 5.22
N SER A 454 4.80 -19.22 4.45
CA SER A 454 6.12 -19.17 3.78
C SER A 454 7.27 -19.38 4.78
N SER A 455 7.26 -18.61 5.87
CA SER A 455 8.26 -18.70 6.95
C SER A 455 8.32 -20.10 7.57
N THR A 456 7.16 -20.73 7.81
CA THR A 456 7.07 -22.08 8.38
C THR A 456 7.59 -23.15 7.42
N VAL A 457 7.33 -23.00 6.11
CA VAL A 457 7.85 -23.92 5.09
C VAL A 457 9.38 -23.83 5.02
N ILE A 458 9.94 -22.62 4.92
CA ILE A 458 11.39 -22.37 4.87
C ILE A 458 12.06 -22.99 6.10
N ALA A 459 11.56 -22.67 7.30
CA ALA A 459 12.08 -23.21 8.54
C ALA A 459 12.01 -24.74 8.58
N GLY A 460 10.90 -25.34 8.13
CA GLY A 460 10.76 -26.79 8.11
C GLY A 460 11.68 -27.49 7.12
N SER A 461 12.04 -26.85 6.02
CA SER A 461 13.01 -27.38 5.03
C SER A 461 14.43 -27.34 5.59
N ILE A 462 14.80 -26.24 6.22
CA ILE A 462 16.14 -26.03 6.78
C ILE A 462 16.37 -26.90 8.01
N ALA A 463 15.36 -27.01 8.88
CA ALA A 463 15.41 -27.96 9.98
C ALA A 463 15.60 -29.39 9.46
N SER A 464 14.89 -29.77 8.39
CA SER A 464 15.05 -31.12 7.81
C SER A 464 16.47 -31.37 7.31
N TYR A 465 17.14 -30.36 6.75
CA TYR A 465 18.54 -30.41 6.35
C TYR A 465 19.50 -30.49 7.56
N TYR A 466 19.30 -29.64 8.57
CA TYR A 466 20.14 -29.57 9.77
C TYR A 466 20.17 -30.91 10.51
N TRP A 467 18.99 -31.46 10.82
CA TRP A 467 18.87 -32.72 11.55
C TRP A 467 19.25 -33.95 10.70
N ALA A 468 19.48 -33.78 9.39
CA ALA A 468 20.01 -34.81 8.49
C ALA A 468 21.54 -34.93 8.48
N ARG A 469 22.27 -34.17 9.32
CA ARG A 469 23.75 -34.08 9.30
C ARG A 469 24.33 -33.67 7.94
N GLY A 470 23.54 -33.03 7.07
CA GLY A 470 23.97 -32.72 5.70
C GLY A 470 24.12 -33.95 4.79
N GLU A 471 23.79 -35.17 5.24
CA GLU A 471 23.70 -36.36 4.40
C GLU A 471 22.29 -36.48 3.78
N THR A 472 21.85 -35.44 3.07
CA THR A 472 20.74 -35.62 2.14
C THR A 472 21.29 -36.38 0.94
N SER A 473 20.84 -37.63 0.76
CA SER A 473 20.98 -38.39 -0.48
C SER A 473 20.74 -37.45 -1.66
N GLN A 474 21.62 -37.47 -2.66
CA GLN A 474 21.63 -36.60 -3.86
C GLN A 474 20.32 -36.60 -4.69
N GLU A 475 19.28 -37.27 -4.24
CA GLU A 475 18.00 -37.42 -4.92
C GLU A 475 17.04 -36.27 -4.53
N ILE A 476 17.22 -35.18 -5.28
CA ILE A 476 16.25 -34.10 -5.59
C ILE A 476 16.09 -32.97 -4.53
N PRO A 477 16.78 -31.82 -4.69
CA PRO A 477 16.72 -30.67 -3.76
C PRO A 477 15.34 -30.01 -3.61
N PHE A 478 14.38 -30.30 -4.49
CA PHE A 478 13.00 -29.80 -4.40
C PHE A 478 12.11 -30.58 -3.42
N LEU A 479 12.47 -31.82 -3.07
CA LEU A 479 11.65 -32.68 -2.23
C LEU A 479 11.50 -32.15 -0.80
N THR A 480 12.53 -31.46 -0.27
CA THR A 480 12.54 -30.94 1.11
C THR A 480 11.56 -29.77 1.32
N VAL A 481 11.46 -28.85 0.36
CA VAL A 481 10.49 -27.74 0.36
C VAL A 481 9.07 -28.26 0.20
N PHE A 482 8.86 -29.16 -0.76
CA PHE A 482 7.55 -29.76 -0.98
C PHE A 482 7.08 -30.61 0.22
N SER A 483 7.97 -31.39 0.82
CA SER A 483 7.69 -32.18 2.02
C SER A 483 7.32 -31.28 3.21
N SER A 484 8.07 -30.19 3.41
CA SER A 484 7.77 -29.18 4.45
C SER A 484 6.41 -28.52 4.22
N MET A 485 6.11 -28.13 2.98
CA MET A 485 4.80 -27.58 2.58
C MET A 485 3.66 -28.57 2.84
N LYS A 486 3.80 -29.84 2.44
CA LYS A 486 2.82 -30.89 2.69
C LYS A 486 2.56 -31.08 4.19
N ARG A 487 3.62 -31.03 5.01
CA ARG A 487 3.53 -31.13 6.47
C ARG A 487 2.80 -29.94 7.08
N LEU A 488 3.09 -28.72 6.63
CA LEU A 488 2.36 -27.50 7.03
C LEU A 488 0.87 -27.64 6.71
N MET A 489 0.55 -27.94 5.46
CA MET A 489 -0.84 -28.02 4.96
C MET A 489 -1.66 -29.07 5.72
N ARG A 490 -1.05 -30.19 6.09
CA ARG A 490 -1.76 -31.29 6.77
C ARG A 490 -1.94 -31.07 8.27
N TYR A 491 -0.98 -30.47 8.97
CA TYR A 491 -0.96 -30.52 10.44
C TYR A 491 -0.98 -29.16 11.15
N SER A 492 -0.47 -28.09 10.53
CA SER A 492 -0.12 -26.86 11.25
C SER A 492 -0.85 -25.61 10.76
N LEU A 493 -1.77 -25.73 9.81
CA LEU A 493 -2.47 -24.58 9.21
C LEU A 493 -3.23 -23.75 10.26
N GLY A 494 -3.90 -24.39 11.23
CA GLY A 494 -4.62 -23.68 12.30
C GLY A 494 -3.71 -22.88 13.21
N SER A 495 -2.57 -23.45 13.62
CA SER A 495 -1.57 -22.76 14.44
C SER A 495 -0.94 -21.59 13.70
N VAL A 496 -0.70 -21.73 12.40
CA VAL A 496 -0.17 -20.64 11.56
C VAL A 496 -1.22 -19.55 11.33
N ALA A 497 -2.49 -19.89 11.15
CA ALA A 497 -3.59 -18.93 11.08
C ALA A 497 -3.71 -18.11 12.38
N LEU A 498 -3.67 -18.78 13.53
CA LEU A 498 -3.66 -18.13 14.84
C LEU A 498 -2.43 -17.23 15.02
N GLY A 499 -1.25 -17.77 14.73
CA GLY A 499 0.01 -17.05 14.86
C GLY A 499 0.06 -15.81 13.96
N SER A 500 -0.37 -15.91 12.71
CA SER A 500 -0.33 -14.80 11.75
C SER A 500 -1.13 -13.58 12.18
N LEU A 501 -2.24 -13.78 12.91
CA LEU A 501 -3.01 -12.69 13.47
C LEU A 501 -2.33 -12.11 14.72
N ILE A 502 -1.95 -12.98 15.65
CA ILE A 502 -1.45 -12.57 16.98
C ILE A 502 -0.04 -11.98 16.88
N VAL A 503 0.89 -12.65 16.19
CA VAL A 503 2.29 -12.22 16.06
C VAL A 503 2.36 -10.85 15.42
N SER A 504 1.74 -10.68 14.27
CA SER A 504 1.83 -9.43 13.52
C SER A 504 1.13 -8.27 14.24
N PHE A 505 0.02 -8.55 14.92
CA PHE A 505 -0.67 -7.55 15.74
C PHE A 505 0.20 -7.12 16.91
N VAL A 506 0.68 -8.08 17.73
CA VAL A 506 1.52 -7.81 18.90
C VAL A 506 2.82 -7.13 18.51
N GLU A 507 3.47 -7.52 17.40
CA GLU A 507 4.69 -6.87 16.91
C GLU A 507 4.45 -5.41 16.55
N SER A 508 3.32 -5.09 15.89
CA SER A 508 2.99 -3.71 15.53
C SER A 508 2.75 -2.81 16.74
N ILE A 509 2.15 -3.34 17.82
CA ILE A 509 1.88 -2.59 19.04
C ILE A 509 2.91 -2.83 20.15
N ARG A 510 4.00 -3.56 19.89
CA ARG A 510 4.97 -3.97 20.92
C ARG A 510 5.54 -2.77 21.68
N PHE A 511 5.84 -1.67 20.98
CA PHE A 511 6.31 -0.44 21.60
C PHE A 511 5.25 0.20 22.53
N LEU A 512 3.99 0.20 22.10
CA LEU A 512 2.87 0.71 22.91
C LEU A 512 2.66 -0.18 24.13
N LEU A 513 2.63 -1.51 23.97
CA LEU A 513 2.49 -2.46 25.06
C LEU A 513 3.63 -2.33 26.08
N GLU A 514 4.87 -2.16 25.62
CA GLU A 514 6.04 -1.96 26.50
C GLU A 514 6.00 -0.58 27.18
N SER A 515 5.44 0.43 26.51
CA SER A 515 5.23 1.75 27.12
C SER A 515 4.14 1.71 28.20
N ILE A 516 3.04 0.99 27.94
CA ILE A 516 1.96 0.74 28.90
C ILE A 516 2.52 -0.03 30.11
N ARG A 517 3.25 -1.12 29.87
CA ARG A 517 3.92 -1.92 30.91
C ARG A 517 4.83 -1.06 31.79
N ARG A 518 5.62 -0.16 31.21
CA ARG A 518 6.52 0.74 31.94
C ARG A 518 5.79 1.82 32.74
N LYS A 519 4.66 2.32 32.22
CA LYS A 519 3.86 3.36 32.87
C LYS A 519 3.00 2.82 34.01
N ILE A 520 2.46 1.61 33.88
CA ILE A 520 1.69 0.96 34.94
C ILE A 520 2.68 0.33 35.93
N LYS A 521 3.26 1.15 36.81
CA LYS A 521 3.91 0.66 38.05
C LYS A 521 2.83 0.48 39.10
N VAL A 522 2.36 -0.76 39.28
CA VAL A 522 1.48 -1.08 40.41
C VAL A 522 2.33 -1.02 41.68
N SER A 523 1.95 -0.15 42.62
CA SER A 523 2.55 -0.08 43.96
C SER A 523 2.43 -1.44 44.64
N ASP A 524 3.47 -1.91 45.34
CA ASP A 524 3.41 -3.16 46.12
C ASP A 524 2.48 -3.07 47.34
N HIS A 525 1.88 -1.91 47.59
CA HIS A 525 0.97 -1.71 48.71
C HIS A 525 -0.41 -2.32 48.44
N TRP A 526 -0.87 -3.15 49.38
CA TRP A 526 -2.16 -3.84 49.30
C TRP A 526 -3.30 -2.89 49.74
N PRO A 527 -4.25 -2.52 48.87
CA PRO A 527 -5.30 -1.58 49.22
C PRO A 527 -6.37 -2.22 50.13
N ASP A 528 -6.88 -1.46 51.11
CA ASP A 528 -7.84 -1.96 52.10
C ASP A 528 -9.27 -2.12 51.57
N ASN A 529 -9.69 -1.25 50.63
CA ASN A 529 -11.04 -1.25 50.06
C ASN A 529 -11.25 -2.36 49.02
N TRP A 530 -12.45 -2.97 49.00
CA TRP A 530 -12.78 -4.07 48.08
C TRP A 530 -12.62 -3.72 46.59
N ILE A 531 -12.97 -2.49 46.20
CA ILE A 531 -12.77 -1.95 44.84
C ILE A 531 -11.28 -1.82 44.52
N GLY A 532 -10.49 -1.38 45.51
CA GLY A 532 -9.03 -1.30 45.40
C GLY A 532 -8.40 -2.67 45.21
N LYS A 533 -8.85 -3.69 45.94
CA LYS A 533 -8.36 -5.08 45.81
C LYS A 533 -8.70 -5.68 44.44
N ALA A 534 -9.93 -5.47 43.97
CA ALA A 534 -10.34 -5.91 42.63
C ALA A 534 -9.55 -5.21 41.52
N ALA A 535 -9.35 -3.89 41.62
CA ALA A 535 -8.56 -3.10 40.68
C ALA A 535 -7.06 -3.47 40.72
N TYR A 536 -6.50 -3.75 41.89
CA TYR A 536 -5.13 -4.22 42.06
C TYR A 536 -4.92 -5.59 41.42
N GLN A 537 -5.83 -6.54 41.68
CA GLN A 537 -5.76 -7.89 41.12
C GLN A 537 -5.95 -7.89 39.60
N SER A 538 -6.90 -7.12 39.08
CA SER A 538 -7.13 -6.97 37.64
C SER A 538 -5.95 -6.30 36.94
N SER A 539 -5.37 -5.26 37.55
CA SER A 539 -4.18 -4.57 37.02
C SER A 539 -2.93 -5.46 37.01
N ARG A 540 -2.69 -6.26 38.07
CA ARG A 540 -1.60 -7.26 38.07
C ARG A 540 -1.85 -8.39 37.07
N CYS A 541 -3.08 -8.86 36.94
CA CYS A 541 -3.44 -9.86 35.95
C CYS A 541 -3.18 -9.32 34.53
N PHE A 542 -3.63 -8.10 34.24
CA PHE A 542 -3.43 -7.43 32.96
C PHE A 542 -1.95 -7.21 32.65
N LEU A 543 -1.15 -6.72 33.61
CA LEU A 543 0.29 -6.60 33.46
C LEU A 543 0.96 -7.94 33.18
N ARG A 544 0.56 -9.00 33.89
CA ARG A 544 1.08 -10.35 33.67
C ARG A 544 0.68 -10.89 32.30
N CYS A 545 -0.52 -10.59 31.81
CA CYS A 545 -0.96 -10.92 30.46
C CYS A 545 -0.15 -10.15 29.41
N ILE A 546 0.10 -8.86 29.60
CA ILE A 546 0.95 -8.06 28.70
C ILE A 546 2.38 -8.62 28.68
N GLU A 547 2.97 -8.84 29.86
CA GLU A 547 4.33 -9.37 29.99
C GLU A 547 4.44 -10.75 29.33
N TRP A 548 3.48 -11.62 29.59
CA TRP A 548 3.41 -12.92 28.95
C TRP A 548 3.24 -12.79 27.43
N THR A 549 2.39 -11.88 26.95
CA THR A 549 2.17 -11.68 25.50
C THR A 549 3.44 -11.16 24.82
N ILE A 550 4.11 -10.16 25.38
CA ILE A 550 5.35 -9.59 24.83
C ILE A 550 6.47 -10.64 24.80
N LYS A 551 6.60 -11.44 25.86
CA LYS A 551 7.64 -12.47 25.97
C LYS A 551 7.32 -13.73 25.17
N SER A 552 6.06 -14.14 25.13
CA SER A 552 5.64 -15.41 24.53
C SER A 552 5.45 -15.27 23.03
N VAL A 553 4.79 -14.22 22.54
CA VAL A 553 4.47 -14.06 21.11
C VAL A 553 5.69 -13.59 20.34
N ASN A 554 6.22 -14.47 19.48
CA ASN A 554 7.39 -14.20 18.65
C ASN A 554 7.26 -14.87 17.28
N ARG A 555 7.90 -14.31 16.25
CA ARG A 555 7.99 -14.90 14.90
C ARG A 555 8.71 -16.26 14.90
N ASN A 556 9.65 -16.46 15.84
CA ASN A 556 10.38 -17.72 16.01
C ASN A 556 9.48 -18.92 16.38
N ALA A 557 8.24 -18.67 16.80
CA ALA A 557 7.24 -19.71 17.03
C ALA A 557 6.96 -20.52 15.76
N TYR A 558 7.02 -19.91 14.57
CA TYR A 558 6.85 -20.61 13.30
C TYR A 558 7.96 -21.65 13.06
N ILE A 559 9.19 -21.34 13.48
CA ILE A 559 10.33 -22.25 13.42
C ILE A 559 10.08 -23.45 14.33
N MET A 560 9.65 -23.19 15.58
CA MET A 560 9.35 -24.27 16.52
C MET A 560 8.11 -25.09 16.13
N ILE A 561 7.09 -24.50 15.48
CA ILE A 561 5.99 -25.25 14.86
C ILE A 561 6.53 -26.18 13.77
N ALA A 562 7.45 -25.68 12.94
CA ALA A 562 8.04 -26.46 11.86
C ALA A 562 8.87 -27.64 12.39
N ILE A 563 9.66 -27.44 13.46
CA ILE A 563 10.52 -28.46 14.09
C ILE A 563 9.72 -29.45 14.93
N THR A 564 8.89 -28.97 15.86
CA THR A 564 8.24 -29.80 16.89
C THR A 564 6.81 -30.25 16.53
N GLY A 565 6.12 -29.53 15.64
CA GLY A 565 4.71 -29.81 15.33
C GLY A 565 3.73 -29.52 16.48
N LYS A 566 4.13 -28.71 17.46
CA LYS A 566 3.27 -28.26 18.57
C LYS A 566 2.35 -27.10 18.13
N SER A 567 1.30 -26.83 18.93
CA SER A 567 0.40 -25.68 18.71
C SER A 567 1.14 -24.35 18.90
N PHE A 568 0.54 -23.25 18.42
CA PHE A 568 1.19 -21.94 18.39
C PHE A 568 1.77 -21.52 19.75
N PHE A 569 0.95 -21.44 20.81
CA PHE A 569 1.42 -20.99 22.12
C PHE A 569 2.49 -21.90 22.74
N SER A 570 2.37 -23.22 22.53
CA SER A 570 3.38 -24.16 23.03
C SER A 570 4.70 -24.01 22.30
N ALA A 571 4.68 -23.83 20.98
CA ALA A 571 5.87 -23.60 20.18
C ALA A 571 6.51 -22.24 20.52
N SER A 572 5.69 -21.20 20.71
CA SER A 572 6.12 -19.86 21.12
C SER A 572 6.85 -19.88 22.45
N SER A 573 6.31 -20.59 23.45
CA SER A 573 6.94 -20.75 24.76
C SER A 573 8.32 -21.42 24.66
N ILE A 574 8.44 -22.48 23.85
CA ILE A 574 9.72 -23.19 23.67
C ILE A 574 10.73 -22.29 22.97
N ALA A 575 10.31 -21.56 21.93
CA ALA A 575 11.17 -20.60 21.23
C ALA A 575 11.72 -19.53 22.18
N THR A 576 10.86 -18.95 23.04
CA THR A 576 11.28 -17.95 24.01
C THR A 576 12.27 -18.53 25.03
N GLU A 577 12.00 -19.72 25.57
CA GLU A 577 12.87 -20.39 26.54
C GLU A 577 14.27 -20.64 25.95
N LEU A 578 14.32 -21.17 24.73
CA LEU A 578 15.57 -21.49 24.04
C LEU A 578 16.42 -20.23 23.75
N ILE A 579 15.76 -19.14 23.35
CA ILE A 579 16.41 -17.85 23.10
C ILE A 579 16.91 -17.23 24.40
N MET A 580 16.13 -17.27 25.48
CA MET A 580 16.52 -16.69 26.77
C MET A 580 17.72 -17.42 27.38
N ASN A 581 17.74 -18.75 27.30
CA ASN A 581 18.84 -19.57 27.84
C ASN A 581 20.17 -19.33 27.10
N ASN A 582 20.11 -18.90 25.83
CA ASN A 582 21.28 -18.71 24.97
C ASN A 582 21.44 -17.26 24.47
N ILE A 583 20.78 -16.28 25.12
CA ILE A 583 20.64 -14.91 24.62
C ILE A 583 21.98 -14.20 24.38
N LEU A 584 22.98 -14.47 25.23
CA LEU A 584 24.32 -13.89 25.11
C LEU A 584 25.10 -14.42 23.90
N LYS A 585 24.84 -15.67 23.49
CA LYS A 585 25.44 -16.29 22.30
C LYS A 585 24.72 -15.87 21.01
N ILE A 586 23.40 -15.71 21.05
CA ILE A 586 22.56 -15.44 19.89
C ILE A 586 22.46 -13.93 19.58
N GLY A 587 22.37 -13.09 20.61
CA GLY A 587 21.89 -11.70 20.50
C GLY A 587 22.83 -10.74 19.76
N ARG A 588 24.14 -11.02 19.71
CA ARG A 588 25.10 -10.16 18.99
C ARG A 588 25.24 -10.52 17.51
N LEU A 589 24.98 -11.78 17.15
CA LEU A 589 25.21 -12.30 15.80
C LEU A 589 24.06 -11.98 14.83
N ASN A 590 22.81 -12.08 15.30
CA ASN A 590 21.64 -11.85 14.44
C ASN A 590 21.53 -10.37 14.01
N VAL A 591 21.75 -9.45 14.95
CA VAL A 591 21.57 -8.00 14.74
C VAL A 591 22.44 -7.46 13.61
N ILE A 592 23.63 -8.03 13.38
CA ILE A 592 24.57 -7.52 12.37
C ILE A 592 24.18 -8.00 10.96
N GLY A 593 23.77 -9.26 10.81
CA GLY A 593 23.26 -9.79 9.53
C GLY A 593 21.98 -9.08 9.10
N ASP A 594 21.08 -8.83 10.04
CA ASP A 594 19.79 -8.16 9.80
C ASP A 594 19.97 -6.76 9.18
N VAL A 595 21.01 -6.03 9.56
CA VAL A 595 21.31 -4.70 8.99
C VAL A 595 21.65 -4.79 7.49
N ILE A 596 22.42 -5.80 7.07
CA ILE A 596 22.77 -5.98 5.65
C ILE A 596 21.55 -6.44 4.84
N LEU A 597 20.74 -7.35 5.40
CA LEU A 597 19.50 -7.80 4.77
C LEU A 597 18.54 -6.61 4.61
N PHE A 598 18.41 -5.77 5.64
CA PHE A 598 17.63 -4.53 5.57
C PHE A 598 18.13 -3.58 4.48
N LEU A 599 19.45 -3.37 4.39
CA LEU A 599 20.05 -2.52 3.36
C LEU A 599 19.77 -3.05 1.95
N GLY A 600 19.86 -4.36 1.74
CA GLY A 600 19.54 -4.97 0.45
C GLY A 600 18.06 -4.81 0.07
N LYS A 601 17.13 -4.90 1.02
CA LYS A 601 15.70 -4.59 0.77
C LYS A 601 15.52 -3.14 0.33
N LEU A 602 16.24 -2.21 0.97
CA LEU A 602 16.25 -0.81 0.55
C LEU A 602 16.81 -0.65 -0.86
N CYS A 603 17.92 -1.31 -1.22
CA CYS A 603 18.48 -1.26 -2.58
C CYS A 603 17.47 -1.70 -3.63
N VAL A 604 16.78 -2.84 -3.44
CA VAL A 604 15.77 -3.34 -4.38
C VAL A 604 14.61 -2.34 -4.52
N SER A 605 14.10 -1.82 -3.39
CA SER A 605 13.00 -0.84 -3.41
C SER A 605 13.39 0.51 -4.03
N LEU A 606 14.60 1.01 -3.76
CA LEU A 606 15.10 2.28 -4.31
C LEU A 606 15.41 2.16 -5.81
N ALA A 607 15.97 1.02 -6.25
CA ALA A 607 16.17 0.75 -7.67
C ALA A 607 14.82 0.69 -8.41
N SER A 608 13.82 0.04 -7.82
CA SER A 608 12.43 0.02 -8.32
C SER A 608 11.84 1.43 -8.41
N ALA A 609 12.01 2.27 -7.39
CA ALA A 609 11.53 3.65 -7.37
C ALA A 609 12.20 4.53 -8.42
N LEU A 610 13.53 4.41 -8.56
CA LEU A 610 14.32 5.14 -9.56
C LEU A 610 13.87 4.76 -10.98
N PHE A 611 13.70 3.46 -11.26
CA PHE A 611 13.25 3.00 -12.56
C PHE A 611 11.80 3.40 -12.86
N ALA A 612 10.90 3.32 -11.88
CA ALA A 612 9.52 3.82 -12.00
C ALA A 612 9.51 5.30 -12.36
N PHE A 613 10.36 6.09 -11.73
CA PHE A 613 10.50 7.49 -12.03
C PHE A 613 10.96 7.72 -13.48
N LEU A 614 12.05 7.07 -13.91
CA LEU A 614 12.58 7.20 -15.28
C LEU A 614 11.52 6.82 -16.34
N MET A 615 10.73 5.79 -16.06
CA MET A 615 9.64 5.36 -16.94
C MET A 615 8.50 6.39 -17.02
N LEU A 616 8.19 7.08 -15.90
CA LEU A 616 7.16 8.13 -15.84
C LEU A 616 7.62 9.45 -16.46
N ASP A 617 8.92 9.71 -16.57
CA ASP A 617 9.46 10.92 -17.21
C ASP A 617 9.45 10.83 -18.76
N THR A 618 9.13 9.66 -19.31
CA THR A 618 9.03 9.45 -20.77
C THR A 618 7.86 10.25 -21.38
N HIS A 619 7.99 10.70 -22.63
CA HIS A 619 7.00 11.53 -23.35
C HIS A 619 5.55 11.02 -23.27
N LYS A 620 5.35 9.70 -23.21
CA LYS A 620 4.04 9.04 -23.04
C LYS A 620 3.25 9.52 -21.81
N TYR A 621 3.93 9.84 -20.71
CA TYR A 621 3.30 10.25 -19.44
C TYR A 621 3.53 11.74 -19.12
N SER A 622 4.46 12.40 -19.83
CA SER A 622 4.76 13.83 -19.64
C SER A 622 3.89 14.75 -20.52
N SER A 623 3.61 14.37 -21.78
CA SER A 623 2.98 15.27 -22.76
C SER A 623 1.87 14.65 -23.62
N ALA A 624 1.61 13.34 -23.53
CA ALA A 624 0.57 12.67 -24.33
C ALA A 624 -0.81 12.59 -23.62
N HIS A 625 -1.80 11.94 -24.23
CA HIS A 625 -3.14 11.73 -23.66
C HIS A 625 -3.14 11.10 -22.24
N ASN A 626 -2.07 10.37 -21.89
CA ASN A 626 -1.85 9.80 -20.55
C ASN A 626 -1.05 10.71 -19.62
N LYS A 627 -1.06 12.03 -19.81
CA LYS A 627 -0.35 12.98 -18.96
C LYS A 627 -0.71 12.77 -17.49
N ILE A 628 0.31 12.56 -16.68
CA ILE A 628 0.22 12.40 -15.22
C ILE A 628 0.55 13.75 -14.60
N SER A 629 -0.20 14.13 -13.57
CA SER A 629 -0.04 15.44 -12.97
C SER A 629 1.08 15.47 -11.93
N SER A 630 1.26 14.39 -11.17
CA SER A 630 2.43 14.21 -10.30
C SER A 630 2.92 12.75 -10.30
N PRO A 631 4.17 12.48 -10.71
CA PRO A 631 4.73 11.12 -10.67
C PRO A 631 5.06 10.63 -9.25
N LEU A 632 5.01 11.52 -8.25
CA LEU A 632 5.46 11.23 -6.88
C LEU A 632 4.74 10.03 -6.27
N LEU A 633 3.40 10.02 -6.33
CA LEU A 633 2.64 8.93 -5.70
C LEU A 633 2.86 7.58 -6.39
N PRO A 634 2.77 7.46 -7.73
CA PRO A 634 3.14 6.21 -8.41
C PRO A 634 4.54 5.70 -8.04
N VAL A 635 5.53 6.59 -7.90
CA VAL A 635 6.90 6.23 -7.48
C VAL A 635 6.93 5.73 -6.04
N VAL A 636 6.26 6.41 -5.11
CA VAL A 636 6.17 5.97 -3.71
C VAL A 636 5.45 4.62 -3.59
N VAL A 637 4.42 4.39 -4.41
CA VAL A 637 3.73 3.10 -4.46
C VAL A 637 4.64 2.01 -5.02
N CYS A 638 5.37 2.27 -6.11
CA CYS A 638 6.39 1.35 -6.63
C CYS A 638 7.46 1.02 -5.59
N TRP A 639 7.94 2.03 -4.87
CA TRP A 639 8.90 1.85 -3.77
C TRP A 639 8.35 0.92 -2.68
N ALA A 640 7.12 1.19 -2.21
CA ALA A 640 6.47 0.38 -1.18
C ALA A 640 6.22 -1.06 -1.65
N LEU A 641 5.73 -1.24 -2.87
CA LEU A 641 5.54 -2.58 -3.47
C LEU A 641 6.87 -3.30 -3.62
N GLY A 642 7.90 -2.62 -4.15
CA GLY A 642 9.25 -3.17 -4.27
C GLY A 642 9.85 -3.59 -2.93
N TYR A 643 9.60 -2.83 -1.86
CA TYR A 643 10.02 -3.19 -0.51
C TYR A 643 9.29 -4.43 0.02
N ILE A 644 7.97 -4.55 -0.23
CA ILE A 644 7.19 -5.73 0.13
C ILE A 644 7.73 -6.97 -0.59
N VAL A 645 7.97 -6.86 -1.90
CA VAL A 645 8.56 -7.95 -2.70
C VAL A 645 9.92 -8.33 -2.15
N ALA A 646 10.82 -7.37 -1.94
CA ALA A 646 12.13 -7.63 -1.37
C ALA A 646 12.03 -8.31 0.01
N THR A 647 11.13 -7.85 0.87
CA THR A 647 10.91 -8.46 2.20
C THR A 647 10.56 -9.94 2.11
N LEU A 648 9.71 -10.33 1.15
CA LEU A 648 9.32 -11.73 0.97
C LEU A 648 10.49 -12.63 0.54
N PHE A 649 11.35 -12.17 -0.36
CA PHE A 649 12.51 -12.94 -0.83
C PHE A 649 13.64 -12.97 0.22
N PHE A 650 13.91 -11.84 0.86
CA PHE A 650 14.95 -11.73 1.88
C PHE A 650 14.57 -12.51 3.15
N ALA A 651 13.28 -12.70 3.41
CA ALA A 651 12.80 -13.58 4.47
C ALA A 651 13.36 -15.01 4.35
N VAL A 652 13.75 -15.48 3.16
CA VAL A 652 14.44 -16.77 3.04
C VAL A 652 15.73 -16.78 3.84
N VAL A 653 16.57 -15.76 3.69
CA VAL A 653 17.87 -15.68 4.39
C VAL A 653 17.66 -15.46 5.88
N GLU A 654 16.75 -14.56 6.27
CA GLU A 654 16.40 -14.32 7.68
C GLU A 654 15.95 -15.61 8.37
N MET A 655 14.91 -16.25 7.82
CA MET A 655 14.37 -17.48 8.38
C MET A 655 15.40 -18.62 8.35
N SER A 656 16.35 -18.61 7.39
CA SER A 656 17.44 -19.57 7.35
C SER A 656 18.39 -19.42 8.53
N ILE A 657 18.87 -18.21 8.77
CA ILE A 657 19.78 -17.91 9.88
C ILE A 657 19.09 -18.25 11.20
N GLU A 658 17.86 -17.76 11.40
CA GLU A 658 17.09 -18.00 12.62
C GLU A 658 16.88 -19.50 12.86
N THR A 659 16.50 -20.26 11.82
CA THR A 659 16.25 -21.70 11.95
C THR A 659 17.52 -22.47 12.30
N ILE A 660 18.66 -22.14 11.68
CA ILE A 660 19.94 -22.79 11.96
C ILE A 660 20.35 -22.52 13.42
N VAL A 661 20.25 -21.27 13.86
CA VAL A 661 20.62 -20.88 15.23
C VAL A 661 19.71 -21.56 16.27
N LEU A 662 18.39 -21.55 16.06
CA LEU A 662 17.44 -22.23 16.94
C LEU A 662 17.65 -23.74 16.95
N SER A 663 17.93 -24.36 15.80
CA SER A 663 18.23 -25.80 15.74
C SER A 663 19.52 -26.13 16.47
N PHE A 664 20.56 -25.29 16.37
CA PHE A 664 21.80 -25.44 17.11
C PHE A 664 21.61 -25.32 18.63
N CYS A 665 20.82 -24.36 19.09
CA CYS A 665 20.54 -24.24 20.52
C CYS A 665 19.77 -25.45 21.04
N GLN A 666 18.80 -25.95 20.27
CA GLN A 666 18.04 -27.16 20.62
C GLN A 666 18.95 -28.40 20.68
N ASP A 667 19.82 -28.58 19.68
CA ASP A 667 20.79 -29.68 19.63
C ASP A 667 21.78 -29.63 20.81
N SER A 668 22.27 -28.43 21.14
CA SER A 668 23.17 -28.21 22.28
C SER A 668 22.49 -28.51 23.62
N GLU A 669 21.24 -28.13 23.84
CA GLU A 669 20.50 -28.46 25.07
C GLU A 669 20.24 -29.97 25.21
N GLU A 670 19.97 -30.67 24.12
CA GLU A 670 19.69 -32.12 24.13
C GLU A 670 20.96 -32.96 24.37
N HIS A 671 22.12 -32.47 23.92
CA HIS A 671 23.41 -33.19 23.99
C HIS A 671 24.41 -32.57 24.97
N GLN A 672 23.95 -32.04 26.11
CA GLN A 672 24.81 -31.53 27.21
C GLN A 672 25.85 -30.48 26.76
N GLY A 673 25.51 -29.64 25.79
CA GLY A 673 26.37 -28.58 25.27
C GLY A 673 27.09 -28.93 23.96
N LEU A 674 27.15 -30.20 23.55
CA LEU A 674 27.86 -30.67 22.36
C LEU A 674 26.89 -30.92 21.19
N ALA A 675 26.70 -29.92 20.33
CA ALA A 675 25.85 -30.07 19.14
C ALA A 675 26.40 -31.16 18.19
N GLN A 676 25.61 -32.22 17.95
CA GLN A 676 26.03 -33.38 17.15
C GLN A 676 25.67 -33.25 15.67
N TYR A 677 24.64 -32.46 15.34
CA TYR A 677 24.08 -32.35 13.99
C TYR A 677 24.53 -31.07 13.27
N ALA A 678 25.23 -30.19 13.97
CA ALA A 678 25.75 -28.93 13.44
C ALA A 678 26.80 -29.15 12.32
N PRO A 679 26.69 -28.46 11.17
CA PRO A 679 27.73 -28.48 10.15
C PRO A 679 29.08 -27.96 10.69
N PRO A 680 30.24 -28.49 10.24
CA PRO A 680 31.55 -28.06 10.75
C PRO A 680 31.80 -26.55 10.66
N LEU A 681 31.40 -25.94 9.54
CA LEU A 681 31.50 -24.49 9.30
C LEU A 681 30.71 -23.67 10.34
N LEU A 682 29.59 -24.19 10.83
CA LEU A 682 28.78 -23.53 11.86
C LEU A 682 29.46 -23.61 13.22
N ILE A 683 30.04 -24.78 13.55
CA ILE A 683 30.79 -25.00 14.80
C ILE A 683 32.02 -24.09 14.84
N GLU A 684 32.77 -24.00 13.75
CA GLU A 684 33.93 -23.10 13.62
C GLU A 684 33.53 -21.63 13.78
N THR A 685 32.49 -21.19 13.07
CA THR A 685 32.01 -19.79 13.13
C THR A 685 31.51 -19.40 14.54
N LEU A 686 30.82 -20.31 15.23
CA LEU A 686 30.34 -20.08 16.59
C LEU A 686 31.44 -20.29 17.64
N GLY A 687 32.43 -21.14 17.35
CA GLY A 687 33.58 -21.49 18.19
C GLY A 687 34.60 -20.36 18.27
N ASP A 688 35.03 -19.81 17.12
CA ASP A 688 35.94 -18.67 17.02
C ASP A 688 35.41 -17.46 17.80
N HIS A 689 34.10 -17.24 17.78
CA HIS A 689 33.47 -16.17 18.54
C HIS A 689 33.46 -16.41 20.05
N ASN A 690 33.33 -17.66 20.51
CA ASN A 690 33.48 -17.98 21.93
C ASN A 690 34.92 -17.73 22.40
N GLU A 691 35.91 -18.01 21.56
CA GLU A 691 37.32 -17.79 21.87
C GLU A 691 37.67 -16.30 21.91
N VAL A 692 37.20 -15.51 20.94
CA VAL A 692 37.33 -14.03 20.95
C VAL A 692 36.62 -13.42 22.18
N GLN A 693 35.50 -13.98 22.61
CA GLN A 693 34.77 -13.51 23.79
C GLN A 693 35.47 -13.85 25.11
N ARG A 694 36.08 -15.04 25.22
CA ARG A 694 36.95 -15.40 26.36
C ARG A 694 38.17 -14.47 26.45
N LEU A 695 38.78 -14.14 25.31
CA LEU A 695 39.94 -13.24 25.25
C LEU A 695 39.59 -11.78 25.57
N THR A 696 38.35 -11.34 25.30
CA THR A 696 37.90 -9.96 25.60
C THR A 696 37.32 -9.77 26.99
N GLN A 697 36.92 -10.84 27.69
CA GLN A 697 36.43 -10.74 29.07
C GLN A 697 37.53 -10.85 30.13
N GLY A 698 38.77 -11.23 29.77
CA GLY A 698 39.87 -11.41 30.72
C GLY A 698 39.62 -12.54 31.72
N PRO A 699 40.67 -13.15 32.30
CA PRO A 699 40.46 -14.04 33.44
C PRO A 699 39.91 -13.21 34.60
N GLN A 700 38.81 -13.67 35.21
CA GLN A 700 38.34 -13.15 36.50
C GLN A 700 39.36 -13.39 37.60
#